data_AF-A0A251RCP1-F1
#
_entry.id   AF-A0A251RCP1-F1
#
_cell.length_a   1.000
_cell.length_b   1.000
_cell.length_c   1.000
_cell.angle_alpha   90.00
_cell.angle_beta   90.00
_cell.angle_gamma   90.00
#
_symmetry.space_group_name_H-M   'P 1'
#
loop_
_entity.id
_entity.type
_entity.pdbx_description
1 polymer ?
#
loop_
_entity_poly.entity_id
_entity_poly.type
_entity_poly.pdbx_seq_one_letter_code
_entity_poly.pdbx_strand_id
1 'polypeptide(L)'
;MARFHPPTLHFAFFYILIALTTNPRLLLASDDDEFSIIDSDANLFHQDYSPPAPPPPPPHPPSVSCTDDLGGVGTLDATCKIVADTNLTSDVYIEGKGNFYILPGVRFYCSSPGCVVIVNITGNFSLGNSSSILAGAFELTAQNASFLDGSAVNTTALAGKPPAQTSGTPQGIEGAGGGHGGRGACCLVDETKLPEDVWGGDAYSWSTLQGPRSFGSRGGSTSREVDYGGLGGGRVWLEIKKFLVVNGSVLAEGGDGGTKGGGGSGGSIHIKARKMTGNGRISACGGNGYAGGGGGRVSVDVFSRHDDPKIFVHGGGSYACPENAGAAGTLYDAVPRSLFVNNHNKSTDTETLLLEFPFHPLWTNVYIENKARATVPLLWSRVQVQGQISLLSDGVLSFGLPHYASSEFELLAEELLMSDSVIKVYGALRMSVKMFLMWNSKMLIDGGGEEAVETSLLEASNLVVLRESSVIHSNANLGVHGQGLLNLSGPGDWIQAQRLVLSLFYSIHVGPGSVLRGPLENATTDSLTPKLYCENKDCPSELLHPPEDCNVNSSLSFTLQICRVEDIIIEGLVKGSVVHFHRARTIAIQSSGAISASGMGCTGGIGSGNILSNGSGSGGGHGGKGGIACYNGSCVEGGISYGNEELPCELGSGSGNDISAGSTAGGGIIVMGSSEHPLSSLSVEGSMTTDGESFERTTLKEKFPLVDSLSGGPGGGSGGSILLFLRTLALGESAILSSVGGYSSSIGGGGGGGGRIHFHWSDIPTGDVYQPIASVEGSILSGGGEGRDQGGAGEDGTVTGKDCPKGLYGTFCEECPAGTYKNVIGSDRALCHHCPADELPLRAIYISVRGGVAEAPCPFKCISDRYHMPHCYTALEELIYTFGGPWLFGLLLIGLLILLALVLSVARMKFVGVDELPGPAPTQHGSQIDHSFPFLESLNEVLETNRAEESQSHVHRMYFMGPNTFGKPWHLPHTPPEQVKEIVYEGPFNTFVDEINSIATYQWWEGAMYSILSVLAYPLAWSWQHWRRRLKLQRLREFVRSEYDHACLRSCRSRALYEGIKVAATSDLMLAYVDFFLGGDEKRTDLPPRLHQRFPVSLPFGGDGSYMAPFSLHSDNIVTSLMSQSVPPTTWYRMVAGLNAQLRLVCRGRLRVTLHPVLRWLESYANPALKIYGVRVDLAWFQATACGYCHYGLVVDALEEDSDPASAVSIDGAIRTEESRISLV
;
A
#
# COMPACT_ATOMS: atom_id res chain seq x y z
N MET A 1 -2.81 -20.63 -76.65
CA MET A 1 -3.07 -22.09 -76.77
C MET A 1 -2.42 -22.77 -75.58
N ALA A 2 -3.16 -23.63 -74.85
CA ALA A 2 -2.70 -24.62 -73.85
C ALA A 2 -1.78 -24.15 -72.70
N ARG A 3 -1.85 -24.68 -71.47
CA ARG A 3 -2.81 -25.54 -70.74
C ARG A 3 -2.35 -25.49 -69.27
N PHE A 4 -3.25 -25.48 -68.29
CA PHE A 4 -3.22 -26.39 -67.13
C PHE A 4 -4.56 -26.28 -66.36
N HIS A 5 -4.93 -27.36 -65.64
CA HIS A 5 -6.29 -27.60 -65.12
C HIS A 5 -6.54 -27.02 -63.71
N PRO A 6 -7.81 -26.82 -63.31
CA PRO A 6 -8.21 -26.51 -61.94
C PRO A 6 -8.21 -27.78 -61.05
N PRO A 7 -8.43 -27.62 -59.72
CA PRO A 7 -9.73 -28.06 -59.21
C PRO A 7 -10.38 -27.14 -58.16
N THR A 8 -11.68 -26.98 -58.34
CA THR A 8 -12.73 -26.88 -57.30
C THR A 8 -12.29 -26.82 -55.81
N LEU A 9 -12.26 -25.63 -55.22
CA LEU A 9 -12.40 -25.47 -53.76
C LEU A 9 -13.21 -24.23 -53.30
N HIS A 10 -13.70 -23.39 -54.22
CA HIS A 10 -14.40 -22.13 -53.87
C HIS A 10 -15.92 -22.23 -53.64
N PHE A 11 -16.54 -23.40 -53.78
CA PHE A 11 -17.98 -23.57 -53.56
C PHE A 11 -18.36 -24.05 -52.14
N ALA A 12 -17.42 -24.58 -51.35
CA ALA A 12 -17.70 -25.05 -49.99
C ALA A 12 -17.76 -23.90 -48.96
N PHE A 13 -16.82 -22.94 -49.06
CA PHE A 13 -16.70 -21.86 -48.08
C PHE A 13 -17.89 -20.87 -48.10
N PHE A 14 -18.50 -20.68 -49.26
CA PHE A 14 -19.62 -19.76 -49.45
C PHE A 14 -20.94 -20.26 -48.84
N TYR A 15 -21.13 -21.59 -48.74
CA TYR A 15 -22.32 -22.18 -48.12
C TYR A 15 -22.23 -22.23 -46.58
N ILE A 16 -21.04 -22.43 -46.03
CA ILE A 16 -20.82 -22.47 -44.56
C ILE A 16 -21.10 -21.10 -43.94
N LEU A 17 -20.71 -20.00 -44.61
CA LEU A 17 -20.93 -18.65 -44.09
C LEU A 17 -22.42 -18.24 -44.08
N ILE A 18 -23.22 -18.75 -45.02
CA ILE A 18 -24.66 -18.44 -45.12
C ILE A 18 -25.48 -19.28 -44.12
N ALA A 19 -25.05 -20.50 -43.82
CA ALA A 19 -25.71 -21.37 -42.82
C ALA A 19 -25.62 -20.82 -41.38
N LEU A 20 -24.60 -20.00 -41.07
CA LEU A 20 -24.36 -19.44 -39.75
C LEU A 20 -25.16 -18.15 -39.42
N THR A 21 -25.90 -17.60 -40.38
CA THR A 21 -26.55 -16.27 -40.22
C THR A 21 -28.09 -16.30 -40.13
N THR A 22 -28.74 -17.47 -40.15
CA THR A 22 -30.22 -17.55 -40.30
C THR A 22 -30.96 -18.49 -39.34
N ASN A 23 -30.47 -18.75 -38.12
CA ASN A 23 -31.28 -19.35 -37.05
C ASN A 23 -30.71 -19.13 -35.63
N PRO A 24 -31.34 -18.28 -34.78
CA PRO A 24 -30.85 -18.00 -33.42
C PRO A 24 -31.49 -18.92 -32.36
N ARG A 25 -31.45 -20.25 -32.57
CA ARG A 25 -31.95 -21.26 -31.59
C ARG A 25 -31.27 -22.63 -31.75
N LEU A 26 -30.05 -22.80 -31.22
CA LEU A 26 -29.53 -24.09 -30.74
C LEU A 26 -28.16 -23.93 -30.07
N LEU A 27 -28.17 -23.81 -28.74
CA LEU A 27 -27.19 -24.38 -27.79
C LEU A 27 -27.67 -24.06 -26.35
N LEU A 28 -28.65 -24.84 -25.90
CA LEU A 28 -29.07 -24.93 -24.50
C LEU A 28 -29.66 -26.33 -24.26
N ALA A 29 -28.86 -27.16 -23.59
CA ALA A 29 -29.15 -28.44 -22.95
C ALA A 29 -27.81 -28.86 -22.30
N SER A 30 -27.72 -29.27 -21.03
CA SER A 30 -28.74 -29.52 -20.01
C SER A 30 -28.09 -29.49 -18.60
N ASP A 31 -28.87 -29.12 -17.58
CA ASP A 31 -29.05 -29.75 -16.25
C ASP A 31 -27.81 -30.36 -15.54
N ASP A 32 -27.47 -30.14 -14.26
CA ASP A 32 -28.03 -29.40 -13.10
C ASP A 32 -26.80 -28.89 -12.27
N ASP A 33 -26.83 -28.09 -11.19
CA ASP A 33 -27.80 -27.97 -10.09
C ASP A 33 -27.59 -26.68 -9.23
N GLU A 34 -28.51 -26.45 -8.28
CA GLU A 34 -28.50 -25.52 -7.12
C GLU A 34 -28.59 -23.97 -7.28
N PHE A 35 -29.84 -23.51 -7.15
CA PHE A 35 -30.33 -22.39 -6.32
C PHE A 35 -29.74 -20.97 -6.47
N SER A 36 -30.43 -20.17 -7.29
CA SER A 36 -30.68 -18.75 -7.00
C SER A 36 -32.21 -18.49 -6.96
N ILE A 37 -32.70 -17.88 -5.88
CA ILE A 37 -34.10 -17.43 -5.77
C ILE A 37 -34.11 -15.89 -5.75
N ILE A 38 -34.14 -15.30 -6.94
CA ILE A 38 -34.58 -13.92 -7.14
C ILE A 38 -35.49 -13.91 -8.38
N ASP A 39 -36.79 -14.07 -8.18
CA ASP A 39 -37.77 -13.18 -8.81
C ASP A 39 -39.16 -13.30 -8.15
N SER A 40 -40.06 -12.36 -8.48
CA SER A 40 -41.51 -12.39 -8.22
C SER A 40 -42.02 -12.00 -6.82
N ASP A 41 -41.90 -10.71 -6.46
CA ASP A 41 -42.95 -10.06 -5.64
C ASP A 41 -43.07 -8.52 -5.85
N ALA A 42 -42.67 -8.02 -7.02
CA ALA A 42 -42.56 -6.59 -7.31
C ALA A 42 -43.87 -5.85 -7.67
N ASN A 43 -45.06 -6.37 -7.29
CA ASN A 43 -46.34 -5.78 -7.71
C ASN A 43 -47.52 -5.89 -6.71
N LEU A 44 -47.26 -6.08 -5.41
CA LEU A 44 -48.33 -6.23 -4.40
C LEU A 44 -48.23 -5.38 -3.11
N PHE A 45 -47.40 -4.32 -3.07
CA PHE A 45 -47.35 -3.41 -1.92
C PHE A 45 -47.43 -1.91 -2.28
N HIS A 46 -48.60 -1.50 -2.78
CA HIS A 46 -49.13 -0.15 -2.54
C HIS A 46 -50.38 -0.24 -1.66
N GLN A 47 -50.15 -0.49 -0.37
CA GLN A 47 -51.03 0.01 0.68
C GLN A 47 -50.23 1.02 1.51
N ASP A 48 -50.75 2.23 1.63
CA ASP A 48 -50.11 3.34 2.35
C ASP A 48 -50.08 3.05 3.86
N TYR A 49 -49.12 2.25 4.31
CA TYR A 49 -48.82 2.10 5.72
C TYR A 49 -48.00 3.29 6.21
N SER A 50 -48.65 4.45 6.26
CA SER A 50 -48.18 5.55 7.10
C SER A 50 -48.12 5.01 8.53
N PRO A 51 -46.95 5.00 9.21
CA PRO A 51 -46.93 4.67 10.62
C PRO A 51 -47.89 5.62 11.34
N PRO A 52 -48.72 5.15 12.29
CA PRO A 52 -49.65 6.02 13.00
C PRO A 52 -48.87 7.17 13.62
N ALA A 53 -49.34 8.40 13.39
CA ALA A 53 -48.68 9.59 13.92
C ALA A 53 -48.43 9.38 15.42
N PRO A 54 -47.19 9.62 15.91
CA PRO A 54 -46.87 9.37 17.30
C PRO A 54 -47.88 10.11 18.18
N PRO A 55 -48.38 9.48 19.27
CA PRO A 55 -49.39 10.11 20.11
C PRO A 55 -48.87 11.49 20.54
N PRO A 56 -49.69 12.55 20.44
CA PRO A 56 -49.25 13.89 20.78
C PRO A 56 -48.68 13.87 22.21
N PRO A 57 -47.55 14.54 22.47
CA PRO A 57 -46.95 14.54 23.80
C PRO A 57 -47.99 15.02 24.82
N PRO A 58 -47.99 14.45 26.05
CA PRO A 58 -48.96 14.81 27.07
C PRO A 58 -48.90 16.33 27.29
N PRO A 59 -50.05 17.03 27.33
CA PRO A 59 -50.08 18.47 27.44
C PRO A 59 -49.33 18.90 28.72
N HIS A 60 -48.39 19.83 28.56
CA HIS A 60 -47.65 20.39 29.69
C HIS A 60 -48.62 21.00 30.72
N PRO A 61 -48.29 20.98 32.02
CA PRO A 61 -49.07 21.70 33.02
C PRO A 61 -49.12 23.19 32.69
N PRO A 62 -50.19 23.91 33.08
CA PRO A 62 -50.32 25.34 32.79
C PRO A 62 -49.13 26.13 33.33
N SER A 63 -48.66 27.10 32.54
CA SER A 63 -47.50 27.92 32.88
C SER A 63 -47.73 28.73 34.16
N VAL A 64 -46.77 28.71 35.08
CA VAL A 64 -46.83 29.49 36.32
C VAL A 64 -46.69 31.00 36.08
N SER A 65 -47.17 31.82 37.01
CA SER A 65 -47.03 33.27 36.99
C SER A 65 -45.75 33.77 37.68
N CYS A 66 -45.22 34.92 37.25
CA CYS A 66 -44.00 35.49 37.84
C CYS A 66 -44.22 35.96 39.29
N THR A 67 -45.34 36.63 39.58
CA THR A 67 -45.59 37.25 40.88
C THR A 67 -46.22 36.29 41.89
N ASP A 68 -47.24 35.54 41.47
CA ASP A 68 -48.14 34.88 42.41
C ASP A 68 -47.63 33.46 42.74
N ASP A 69 -47.03 32.77 41.77
CA ASP A 69 -46.50 31.41 41.93
C ASP A 69 -44.98 31.38 42.20
N LEU A 70 -44.20 32.25 41.55
CA LEU A 70 -42.73 32.27 41.67
C LEU A 70 -42.18 33.28 42.70
N GLY A 71 -43.01 34.18 43.23
CA GLY A 71 -42.59 35.23 44.17
C GLY A 71 -41.66 36.29 43.58
N GLY A 72 -41.62 36.42 42.25
CA GLY A 72 -40.77 37.34 41.50
C GLY A 72 -41.40 38.70 41.25
N VAL A 73 -40.62 39.58 40.61
CA VAL A 73 -41.04 40.94 40.23
C VAL A 73 -41.12 41.04 38.71
N GLY A 74 -42.29 41.44 38.20
CA GLY A 74 -42.55 41.68 36.77
C GLY A 74 -43.48 40.62 36.15
N THR A 75 -43.35 40.40 34.84
CA THR A 75 -44.16 39.42 34.09
C THR A 75 -43.28 38.61 33.15
N LEU A 76 -43.66 37.36 32.89
CA LEU A 76 -42.90 36.45 32.01
C LEU A 76 -42.86 36.92 30.55
N ASP A 77 -43.84 37.70 30.09
CA ASP A 77 -43.86 38.29 28.75
C ASP A 77 -42.95 39.53 28.59
N ALA A 78 -42.52 40.16 29.67
CA ALA A 78 -41.65 41.34 29.62
C ALA A 78 -40.28 41.08 30.25
N THR A 79 -40.22 41.00 31.58
CA THR A 79 -39.03 40.58 32.34
C THR A 79 -39.50 40.15 33.73
N CYS A 80 -39.21 38.91 34.09
CA CYS A 80 -39.42 38.38 35.43
C CYS A 80 -38.08 38.33 36.18
N LYS A 81 -38.04 38.84 37.41
CA LYS A 81 -36.85 38.82 38.28
C LYS A 81 -37.16 38.09 39.56
N ILE A 82 -36.44 37.00 39.85
CA ILE A 82 -36.50 36.33 41.15
C ILE A 82 -35.52 37.03 42.09
N VAL A 83 -36.05 37.57 43.20
CA VAL A 83 -35.34 38.50 44.10
C VAL A 83 -35.06 37.92 45.49
N ALA A 84 -35.65 36.77 45.81
CA ALA A 84 -35.53 36.05 47.08
C ALA A 84 -35.57 34.54 46.80
N ASP A 85 -35.16 33.73 47.78
CA ASP A 85 -35.14 32.27 47.64
C ASP A 85 -36.54 31.70 47.42
N THR A 86 -36.72 30.90 46.36
CA THR A 86 -37.98 30.27 45.99
C THR A 86 -37.88 28.75 46.13
N ASN A 87 -38.76 28.17 46.96
CA ASN A 87 -38.87 26.73 47.18
C ASN A 87 -40.08 26.18 46.41
N LEU A 88 -39.86 25.23 45.50
CA LEU A 88 -40.87 24.62 44.66
C LEU A 88 -41.28 23.26 45.23
N THR A 89 -42.59 23.02 45.31
CA THR A 89 -43.15 21.79 45.92
C THR A 89 -43.58 20.74 44.89
N SER A 90 -43.65 21.11 43.61
CA SER A 90 -44.01 20.26 42.48
C SER A 90 -43.18 20.63 41.25
N ASP A 91 -43.33 19.86 40.17
CA ASP A 91 -42.81 20.25 38.86
C ASP A 91 -43.35 21.62 38.43
N VAL A 92 -42.50 22.41 37.75
CA VAL A 92 -42.80 23.78 37.33
C VAL A 92 -42.48 23.98 35.85
N TYR A 93 -43.46 24.51 35.13
CA TYR A 93 -43.34 24.91 33.73
C TYR A 93 -43.47 26.45 33.64
N ILE A 94 -42.40 27.12 33.21
CA ILE A 94 -42.31 28.58 33.05
C ILE A 94 -42.29 28.88 31.55
N GLU A 95 -43.32 29.56 31.04
CA GLU A 95 -43.37 29.99 29.63
C GLU A 95 -43.58 31.51 29.52
N GLY A 96 -42.88 32.18 28.61
CA GLY A 96 -43.10 33.61 28.35
C GLY A 96 -42.25 34.24 27.25
N LYS A 97 -42.69 35.38 26.73
CA LYS A 97 -41.99 36.06 25.63
C LYS A 97 -40.80 36.92 26.06
N GLY A 98 -40.69 37.22 27.35
CA GLY A 98 -39.73 38.15 27.94
C GLY A 98 -38.41 37.52 28.39
N ASN A 99 -37.76 38.19 29.34
CA ASN A 99 -36.53 37.72 29.99
C ASN A 99 -36.81 37.09 31.36
N PHE A 100 -35.97 36.14 31.78
CA PHE A 100 -36.04 35.52 33.11
C PHE A 100 -34.68 35.63 33.81
N TYR A 101 -34.63 36.34 34.93
CA TYR A 101 -33.40 36.61 35.66
C TYR A 101 -33.51 36.18 37.12
N ILE A 102 -32.60 35.32 37.56
CA ILE A 102 -32.39 35.01 38.97
C ILE A 102 -31.27 35.92 39.46
N LEU A 103 -31.54 36.76 40.46
CA LEU A 103 -30.58 37.74 40.96
C LEU A 103 -29.41 37.08 41.73
N PRO A 104 -28.26 37.76 41.88
CA PRO A 104 -27.11 37.21 42.60
C PRO A 104 -27.46 36.76 44.03
N GLY A 105 -26.90 35.61 44.44
CA GLY A 105 -27.10 35.02 45.77
C GLY A 105 -28.44 34.30 46.01
N VAL A 106 -29.38 34.33 45.06
CA VAL A 106 -30.71 33.69 45.19
C VAL A 106 -30.64 32.17 44.96
N ARG A 107 -31.44 31.42 45.70
CA ARG A 107 -31.61 29.96 45.55
C ARG A 107 -33.00 29.64 45.01
N PHE A 108 -33.04 28.94 43.88
CA PHE A 108 -34.28 28.52 43.21
C PHE A 108 -34.32 26.99 43.21
N TYR A 109 -35.04 26.38 44.16
CA TYR A 109 -34.86 24.97 44.46
C TYR A 109 -36.15 24.15 44.57
N CYS A 110 -36.09 22.92 44.07
CA CYS A 110 -37.06 21.85 44.25
C CYS A 110 -36.33 20.61 44.78
N SER A 111 -36.43 20.35 46.09
CA SER A 111 -35.60 19.32 46.75
C SER A 111 -36.11 17.87 46.57
N SER A 112 -37.23 17.66 45.88
CA SER A 112 -37.76 16.32 45.59
C SER A 112 -36.96 15.64 44.46
N PRO A 113 -36.45 14.41 44.66
CA PRO A 113 -35.77 13.66 43.60
C PRO A 113 -36.68 13.47 42.39
N GLY A 114 -36.15 13.77 41.20
CA GLY A 114 -36.89 13.74 39.93
C GLY A 114 -37.71 14.99 39.61
N CYS A 115 -37.80 15.99 40.51
CA CYS A 115 -38.57 17.22 40.26
C CYS A 115 -38.07 17.98 39.03
N VAL A 116 -39.01 18.40 38.17
CA VAL A 116 -38.73 18.99 36.86
C VAL A 116 -38.99 20.49 36.86
N VAL A 117 -37.97 21.28 36.52
CA VAL A 117 -38.07 22.71 36.25
C VAL A 117 -37.81 22.96 34.77
N ILE A 118 -38.84 23.40 34.05
CA ILE A 118 -38.77 23.73 32.62
C ILE A 118 -38.95 25.23 32.45
N VAL A 119 -38.03 25.86 31.71
CA VAL A 119 -38.02 27.29 31.40
C VAL A 119 -37.99 27.46 29.88
N ASN A 120 -39.07 28.01 29.32
CA ASN A 120 -39.24 28.26 27.89
C ASN A 120 -39.48 29.76 27.66
N ILE A 121 -38.42 30.48 27.29
CA ILE A 121 -38.49 31.93 27.08
C ILE A 121 -37.95 32.37 25.73
N THR A 122 -38.59 33.35 25.09
CA THR A 122 -38.07 33.88 23.82
C THR A 122 -36.98 34.95 23.98
N GLY A 123 -36.81 35.51 25.18
CA GLY A 123 -35.77 36.48 25.51
C GLY A 123 -34.51 35.86 26.13
N ASN A 124 -33.90 36.60 27.06
CA ASN A 124 -32.65 36.24 27.73
C ASN A 124 -32.88 35.56 29.08
N PHE A 125 -32.11 34.51 29.36
CA PHE A 125 -31.96 33.89 30.67
C PHE A 125 -30.67 34.38 31.34
N SER A 126 -30.70 34.64 32.65
CA SER A 126 -29.46 34.82 33.43
C SER A 126 -29.58 34.28 34.84
N LEU A 127 -28.56 33.52 35.25
CA LEU A 127 -28.32 33.09 36.61
C LEU A 127 -27.19 33.97 37.20
N GLY A 128 -27.54 34.82 38.17
CA GLY A 128 -26.62 35.81 38.76
C GLY A 128 -25.46 35.19 39.55
N ASN A 129 -24.44 35.99 39.86
CA ASN A 129 -23.27 35.53 40.61
C ASN A 129 -23.68 34.86 41.94
N SER A 130 -23.07 33.72 42.26
CA SER A 130 -23.37 32.94 43.47
C SER A 130 -24.85 32.54 43.68
N SER A 131 -25.67 32.56 42.63
CA SER A 131 -27.05 32.05 42.68
C SER A 131 -27.13 30.59 42.20
N SER A 132 -28.09 29.81 42.71
CA SER A 132 -28.18 28.39 42.41
C SER A 132 -29.58 27.93 42.03
N ILE A 133 -29.64 27.00 41.07
CA ILE A 133 -30.82 26.22 40.74
C ILE A 133 -30.58 24.79 41.24
N LEU A 134 -31.54 24.23 41.99
CA LEU A 134 -31.46 22.85 42.47
C LEU A 134 -32.76 22.11 42.10
N ALA A 135 -32.66 21.06 41.29
CA ALA A 135 -33.81 20.29 40.80
C ALA A 135 -33.36 18.88 40.39
N GLY A 136 -34.30 17.95 40.20
CA GLY A 136 -33.98 16.66 39.59
C GLY A 136 -33.75 16.76 38.08
N ALA A 137 -34.51 17.61 37.41
CA ALA A 137 -34.36 17.93 36.00
C ALA A 137 -34.45 19.44 35.77
N PHE A 138 -33.54 20.00 34.97
CA PHE A 138 -33.58 21.39 34.52
C PHE A 138 -33.57 21.45 32.99
N GLU A 139 -34.61 22.01 32.39
CA GLU A 139 -34.72 22.22 30.95
C GLU A 139 -34.86 23.72 30.67
N LEU A 140 -33.97 24.27 29.84
CA LEU A 140 -33.93 25.68 29.47
C LEU A 140 -33.92 25.83 27.95
N THR A 141 -34.92 26.54 27.44
CA THR A 141 -34.93 27.05 26.07
C THR A 141 -34.97 28.57 26.09
N ALA A 142 -33.98 29.22 25.46
CA ALA A 142 -33.80 30.68 25.52
C ALA A 142 -33.15 31.24 24.25
N GLN A 143 -33.23 32.56 24.02
CA GLN A 143 -32.45 33.19 22.94
C GLN A 143 -30.97 33.30 23.31
N ASN A 144 -30.67 33.80 24.51
CA ASN A 144 -29.33 33.82 25.11
C ASN A 144 -29.43 33.34 26.57
N ALA A 145 -28.37 32.71 27.08
CA ALA A 145 -28.27 32.32 28.48
C ALA A 145 -26.89 32.65 29.07
N SER A 146 -26.87 33.19 30.29
CA SER A 146 -25.64 33.47 31.03
C SER A 146 -25.65 32.87 32.44
N PHE A 147 -24.72 31.96 32.69
CA PHE A 147 -24.42 31.37 33.99
C PHE A 147 -23.15 32.04 34.54
N LEU A 148 -23.32 33.05 35.40
CA LEU A 148 -22.25 33.92 35.87
C LEU A 148 -21.38 33.25 36.95
N ASP A 149 -20.30 33.93 37.35
CA ASP A 149 -19.28 33.38 38.25
C ASP A 149 -19.88 32.89 39.58
N GLY A 150 -19.50 31.68 39.98
CA GLY A 150 -19.99 31.04 41.20
C GLY A 150 -21.47 30.62 41.16
N SER A 151 -22.19 30.83 40.06
CA SER A 151 -23.54 30.29 39.88
C SER A 151 -23.51 28.77 39.65
N ALA A 152 -24.59 28.08 40.02
CA ALA A 152 -24.65 26.61 39.89
C ALA A 152 -26.05 26.12 39.48
N VAL A 153 -26.14 25.38 38.37
CA VAL A 153 -27.26 24.46 38.12
C VAL A 153 -26.86 23.11 38.67
N ASN A 154 -27.51 22.68 39.75
CA ASN A 154 -27.14 21.50 40.50
C ASN A 154 -28.28 20.48 40.54
N THR A 155 -28.14 19.42 39.75
CA THR A 155 -29.02 18.24 39.78
C THR A 155 -28.29 17.01 40.33
N THR A 156 -27.20 17.20 41.09
CA THR A 156 -26.43 16.10 41.69
C THR A 156 -27.27 15.35 42.71
N ALA A 157 -27.23 14.01 42.66
CA ALA A 157 -27.96 13.11 43.57
C ALA A 157 -29.50 13.31 43.61
N LEU A 158 -30.10 13.95 42.59
CA LEU A 158 -31.54 14.24 42.52
C LEU A 158 -32.26 13.50 41.38
N ALA A 159 -31.73 12.38 40.90
CA ALA A 159 -32.38 11.53 39.90
C ALA A 159 -33.83 11.18 40.25
N GLY A 160 -34.69 11.18 39.23
CA GLY A 160 -35.95 10.44 39.27
C GLY A 160 -35.72 8.94 39.14
N LYS A 161 -36.78 8.16 38.90
CA LYS A 161 -36.62 6.74 38.57
C LYS A 161 -35.92 6.58 37.21
N PRO A 162 -34.93 5.69 37.07
CA PRO A 162 -34.38 5.34 35.75
C PRO A 162 -35.44 4.60 34.91
N PRO A 163 -35.24 4.42 33.59
CA PRO A 163 -36.20 3.74 32.73
C PRO A 163 -36.46 2.31 33.20
N ALA A 164 -37.72 1.88 33.22
CA ALA A 164 -38.14 0.65 33.91
C ALA A 164 -37.56 -0.68 33.36
N GLN A 165 -36.86 -0.64 32.23
CA GLN A 165 -36.25 -1.79 31.55
C GLN A 165 -34.72 -1.88 31.76
N THR A 166 -34.12 -1.04 32.60
CA THR A 166 -32.64 -0.97 32.75
C THR A 166 -32.12 -1.71 33.98
N SER A 167 -31.02 -2.47 33.82
CA SER A 167 -30.19 -3.05 34.89
C SER A 167 -29.19 -2.06 35.52
N GLY A 168 -29.40 -0.75 35.34
CA GLY A 168 -28.49 0.30 35.85
C GLY A 168 -28.46 0.46 37.37
N THR A 169 -29.47 -0.03 38.08
CA THR A 169 -29.42 -0.18 39.55
C THR A 169 -29.05 -1.62 39.88
N PRO A 170 -27.88 -1.89 40.52
CA PRO A 170 -27.46 -3.25 40.80
C PRO A 170 -28.38 -3.93 41.82
N GLN A 171 -28.61 -5.23 41.62
CA GLN A 171 -29.42 -6.05 42.52
C GLN A 171 -28.51 -6.85 43.46
N GLY A 172 -28.73 -6.76 44.77
CA GLY A 172 -27.94 -7.51 45.76
C GLY A 172 -27.68 -6.73 47.04
N ILE A 173 -26.71 -7.21 47.83
CA ILE A 173 -26.23 -6.56 49.07
C ILE A 173 -24.71 -6.33 49.06
N GLU A 174 -24.11 -6.25 47.86
CA GLU A 174 -22.66 -6.15 47.66
C GLU A 174 -22.17 -4.69 47.65
N GLY A 175 -23.06 -3.70 47.80
CA GLY A 175 -22.68 -2.29 47.76
C GLY A 175 -22.13 -1.82 46.40
N ALA A 176 -22.50 -2.51 45.32
CA ALA A 176 -22.06 -2.19 43.96
C ALA A 176 -22.55 -0.80 43.49
N GLY A 177 -21.78 -0.13 42.63
CA GLY A 177 -22.10 1.18 42.08
C GLY A 177 -23.24 1.14 41.05
N GLY A 178 -23.98 2.24 40.92
CA GLY A 178 -24.97 2.41 39.86
C GLY A 178 -24.29 2.60 38.49
N GLY A 179 -24.96 2.19 37.41
CA GLY A 179 -24.53 2.42 36.03
C GLY A 179 -25.47 3.35 35.27
N HIS A 180 -24.91 4.20 34.41
CA HIS A 180 -25.57 5.04 33.41
C HIS A 180 -24.46 5.76 32.65
N GLY A 181 -24.41 5.70 31.31
CA GLY A 181 -23.24 6.13 30.55
C GLY A 181 -22.16 5.04 30.54
N GLY A 182 -21.40 4.94 31.63
CA GLY A 182 -20.54 3.81 31.99
C GLY A 182 -21.21 2.82 32.94
N ARG A 183 -20.61 1.62 33.09
CA ARG A 183 -20.96 0.65 34.14
C ARG A 183 -20.54 1.14 35.52
N GLY A 184 -21.30 0.76 36.55
CA GLY A 184 -20.87 0.91 37.94
C GLY A 184 -19.83 -0.13 38.33
N ALA A 185 -18.94 0.20 39.26
CA ALA A 185 -17.98 -0.77 39.80
C ALA A 185 -18.68 -1.80 40.71
N CYS A 186 -18.08 -2.98 40.83
CA CYS A 186 -18.35 -3.91 41.92
C CYS A 186 -17.01 -4.42 42.46
N CYS A 187 -16.92 -4.63 43.77
CA CYS A 187 -15.71 -5.17 44.38
C CYS A 187 -15.79 -6.70 44.41
N LEU A 188 -14.76 -7.36 43.91
CA LEU A 188 -14.73 -8.83 43.81
C LEU A 188 -14.78 -9.46 45.22
N VAL A 189 -15.82 -10.26 45.47
CA VAL A 189 -16.00 -11.03 46.72
C VAL A 189 -15.62 -12.51 46.54
N ASP A 190 -15.56 -12.96 45.29
CA ASP A 190 -15.34 -14.35 44.88
C ASP A 190 -14.09 -14.43 44.00
N GLU A 191 -12.99 -14.92 44.58
CA GLU A 191 -11.68 -15.04 43.91
C GLU A 191 -11.68 -16.04 42.73
N THR A 192 -12.77 -16.79 42.51
CA THR A 192 -12.89 -17.71 41.36
C THR A 192 -13.29 -17.02 40.05
N LYS A 193 -13.66 -15.74 40.09
CA LYS A 193 -14.08 -14.94 38.91
C LYS A 193 -13.04 -13.89 38.55
N LEU A 194 -12.94 -13.55 37.26
CA LEU A 194 -12.08 -12.45 36.83
C LEU A 194 -12.70 -11.09 37.21
N PRO A 195 -11.91 -10.06 37.54
CA PRO A 195 -12.43 -8.71 37.81
C PRO A 195 -13.26 -8.12 36.65
N GLU A 196 -12.92 -8.49 35.42
CA GLU A 196 -13.58 -8.01 34.19
C GLU A 196 -15.01 -8.59 34.03
N ASP A 197 -15.31 -9.73 34.67
CA ASP A 197 -16.63 -10.38 34.66
C ASP A 197 -17.60 -9.83 35.72
N VAL A 198 -17.16 -8.90 36.59
CA VAL A 198 -17.90 -8.49 37.78
C VAL A 198 -18.08 -6.96 37.83
N TRP A 199 -19.26 -6.51 37.41
CA TRP A 199 -19.66 -5.11 37.42
C TRP A 199 -20.91 -4.87 38.29
N GLY A 200 -21.19 -3.59 38.56
CA GLY A 200 -22.39 -3.14 39.27
C GLY A 200 -23.57 -2.94 38.32
N GLY A 201 -24.14 -1.74 38.31
CA GLY A 201 -25.20 -1.40 37.36
C GLY A 201 -24.70 -1.30 35.91
N ASP A 202 -25.52 -1.73 34.95
CA ASP A 202 -25.19 -1.61 33.52
C ASP A 202 -25.30 -0.17 32.98
N ALA A 203 -24.54 0.09 31.90
CA ALA A 203 -24.74 1.26 31.06
C ALA A 203 -26.00 1.14 30.20
N TYR A 204 -26.76 2.24 30.06
CA TYR A 204 -27.94 2.32 29.19
C TYR A 204 -28.02 3.66 28.44
N SER A 205 -29.12 3.86 27.71
CA SER A 205 -29.42 5.07 26.92
C SER A 205 -28.47 5.35 25.75
N TRP A 206 -27.82 4.31 25.21
CA TRP A 206 -26.92 4.43 24.06
C TRP A 206 -27.58 5.05 22.83
N SER A 207 -28.80 4.63 22.49
CA SER A 207 -29.58 5.16 21.37
C SER A 207 -29.94 6.65 21.48
N THR A 208 -29.69 7.30 22.63
CA THR A 208 -29.86 8.75 22.80
C THR A 208 -28.54 9.50 23.01
N LEU A 209 -27.38 8.93 22.64
CA LEU A 209 -26.06 9.53 22.80
C LEU A 209 -25.97 10.99 22.31
N GLN A 210 -26.62 11.31 21.18
CA GLN A 210 -26.65 12.67 20.63
C GLN A 210 -27.51 13.66 21.44
N GLY A 211 -28.48 13.16 22.22
CA GLY A 211 -29.44 13.96 22.99
C GLY A 211 -29.86 13.25 24.28
N PRO A 212 -28.93 13.07 25.25
CA PRO A 212 -29.17 12.26 26.42
C PRO A 212 -30.21 12.91 27.35
N ARG A 213 -31.23 12.14 27.74
CA ARG A 213 -32.40 12.62 28.52
C ARG A 213 -32.72 11.79 29.77
N SER A 214 -31.89 10.79 30.06
CA SER A 214 -32.11 9.82 31.13
C SER A 214 -31.56 10.31 32.47
N PHE A 215 -32.28 10.02 33.56
CA PHE A 215 -31.70 10.09 34.89
C PHE A 215 -30.64 9.00 35.08
N GLY A 216 -29.64 9.26 35.93
CA GLY A 216 -28.73 8.24 36.44
C GLY A 216 -29.44 7.27 37.39
N SER A 217 -28.94 6.05 37.47
CA SER A 217 -29.37 5.03 38.44
C SER A 217 -28.66 5.16 39.78
N ARG A 218 -29.32 4.64 40.83
CA ARG A 218 -28.81 4.55 42.20
C ARG A 218 -27.76 3.43 42.32
N GLY A 219 -26.83 3.56 43.26
CA GLY A 219 -26.00 2.43 43.72
C GLY A 219 -26.77 1.42 44.58
N GLY A 220 -26.19 0.24 44.80
CA GLY A 220 -26.72 -0.79 45.68
C GLY A 220 -26.38 -0.52 47.16
N SER A 221 -27.15 -1.11 48.08
CA SER A 221 -26.88 -1.07 49.52
C SER A 221 -26.04 -2.28 49.96
N THR A 222 -25.35 -2.22 51.10
CA THR A 222 -24.82 -3.42 51.79
C THR A 222 -25.80 -3.99 52.84
N SER A 223 -27.06 -3.53 52.86
CA SER A 223 -28.10 -4.00 53.79
C SER A 223 -29.45 -4.15 53.09
N ARG A 224 -30.27 -5.12 53.56
CA ARG A 224 -31.66 -5.31 53.11
C ARG A 224 -32.67 -4.43 53.84
N GLU A 225 -32.32 -3.89 55.00
CA GLU A 225 -33.23 -3.12 55.87
C GLU A 225 -33.11 -1.62 55.65
N VAL A 226 -31.92 -1.15 55.30
CA VAL A 226 -31.61 0.26 55.08
C VAL A 226 -30.92 0.40 53.73
N ASP A 227 -31.43 1.30 52.90
CA ASP A 227 -30.80 1.65 51.63
C ASP A 227 -29.74 2.73 51.83
N TYR A 228 -28.47 2.33 51.74
CA TYR A 228 -27.31 3.22 51.78
C TYR A 228 -26.84 3.64 50.37
N GLY A 229 -27.50 3.17 49.29
CA GLY A 229 -27.06 3.39 47.92
C GLY A 229 -27.19 4.85 47.49
N GLY A 230 -26.10 5.44 46.99
CA GLY A 230 -26.05 6.82 46.53
C GLY A 230 -27.04 7.07 45.38
N LEU A 231 -27.80 8.16 45.46
CA LEU A 231 -28.78 8.56 44.45
C LEU A 231 -28.12 8.88 43.11
N GLY A 232 -28.77 8.56 41.99
CA GLY A 232 -28.26 8.90 40.67
C GLY A 232 -28.25 10.41 40.38
N GLY A 233 -27.49 10.81 39.37
CA GLY A 233 -27.48 12.17 38.84
C GLY A 233 -28.76 12.54 38.08
N GLY A 234 -29.17 13.80 38.19
CA GLY A 234 -30.33 14.36 37.50
C GLY A 234 -30.14 14.53 35.98
N ARG A 235 -30.91 15.42 35.37
CA ARG A 235 -30.75 15.76 33.94
C ARG A 235 -30.77 17.26 33.67
N VAL A 236 -29.94 17.70 32.75
CA VAL A 236 -29.89 19.11 32.29
C VAL A 236 -30.02 19.16 30.77
N TRP A 237 -30.94 19.99 30.27
CA TRP A 237 -31.16 20.19 28.84
C TRP A 237 -31.15 21.70 28.53
N LEU A 238 -30.16 22.17 27.77
CA LEU A 238 -30.01 23.58 27.41
C LEU A 238 -30.10 23.73 25.87
N GLU A 239 -31.13 24.42 25.37
CA GLU A 239 -31.26 24.76 23.94
C GLU A 239 -31.30 26.29 23.75
N ILE A 240 -30.16 26.85 23.38
CA ILE A 240 -29.89 28.30 23.36
C ILE A 240 -29.71 28.78 21.92
N LYS A 241 -30.62 29.61 21.42
CA LYS A 241 -30.67 29.95 19.98
C LYS A 241 -29.47 30.76 19.46
N LYS A 242 -28.75 31.48 20.33
CA LYS A 242 -27.60 32.33 19.95
C LYS A 242 -26.38 32.12 20.85
N PHE A 243 -26.34 32.75 22.02
CA PHE A 243 -25.14 32.83 22.87
C PHE A 243 -25.36 32.18 24.24
N LEU A 244 -24.46 31.28 24.61
CA LEU A 244 -24.40 30.63 25.92
C LEU A 244 -23.10 31.01 26.63
N VAL A 245 -23.18 31.63 27.80
CA VAL A 245 -22.04 31.94 28.66
C VAL A 245 -22.04 31.01 29.87
N VAL A 246 -20.95 30.25 30.08
CA VAL A 246 -20.81 29.27 31.18
C VAL A 246 -19.56 29.57 32.00
N ASN A 247 -19.67 30.49 32.96
CA ASN A 247 -18.63 30.71 33.99
C ASN A 247 -18.96 29.97 35.30
N GLY A 248 -20.25 29.69 35.53
CA GLY A 248 -20.72 28.88 36.65
C GLY A 248 -20.51 27.38 36.46
N SER A 249 -21.19 26.58 37.29
CA SER A 249 -21.21 25.12 37.19
C SER A 249 -22.55 24.56 36.71
N VAL A 250 -22.50 23.49 35.93
CA VAL A 250 -23.65 22.68 35.50
C VAL A 250 -23.37 21.24 35.89
N LEU A 251 -24.05 20.76 36.92
CA LEU A 251 -23.73 19.51 37.62
C LEU A 251 -24.91 18.55 37.57
N ALA A 252 -24.67 17.33 37.10
CA ALA A 252 -25.57 16.19 37.13
C ALA A 252 -24.81 14.97 37.68
N GLU A 253 -24.07 15.14 38.78
CA GLU A 253 -23.20 14.09 39.33
C GLU A 253 -24.02 13.06 40.14
N GLY A 254 -23.50 11.84 40.26
CA GLY A 254 -24.04 10.84 41.17
C GLY A 254 -23.76 11.19 42.64
N GLY A 255 -24.66 10.81 43.54
CA GLY A 255 -24.47 10.96 44.99
C GLY A 255 -23.56 9.89 45.57
N ASP A 256 -22.79 10.27 46.60
CA ASP A 256 -21.92 9.33 47.31
C ASP A 256 -22.72 8.33 48.18
N GLY A 257 -22.34 7.05 48.16
CA GLY A 257 -22.89 5.98 49.01
C GLY A 257 -22.08 5.71 50.29
N GLY A 258 -20.91 6.34 50.43
CA GLY A 258 -20.01 6.14 51.57
C GLY A 258 -19.50 4.70 51.66
N THR A 259 -19.20 4.22 52.87
CA THR A 259 -18.62 2.88 53.09
C THR A 259 -19.64 1.75 53.26
N LYS A 260 -20.94 2.02 53.06
CA LYS A 260 -22.05 1.05 53.27
C LYS A 260 -23.04 0.96 52.10
N GLY A 261 -22.80 1.71 51.03
CA GLY A 261 -23.56 1.64 49.80
C GLY A 261 -22.70 2.09 48.63
N GLY A 262 -23.04 1.62 47.43
CA GLY A 262 -22.37 2.01 46.20
C GLY A 262 -22.72 3.43 45.81
N GLY A 263 -21.83 4.07 45.05
CA GLY A 263 -22.06 5.39 44.50
C GLY A 263 -23.16 5.38 43.44
N GLY A 264 -23.94 6.47 43.38
CA GLY A 264 -24.88 6.70 42.29
C GLY A 264 -24.15 6.97 40.98
N SER A 265 -24.75 6.59 39.86
CA SER A 265 -24.21 6.94 38.53
C SER A 265 -24.45 8.40 38.19
N GLY A 266 -23.62 8.94 37.30
CA GLY A 266 -23.81 10.27 36.73
C GLY A 266 -25.08 10.38 35.88
N GLY A 267 -25.56 11.60 35.69
CA GLY A 267 -26.80 11.94 34.99
C GLY A 267 -26.63 12.16 33.47
N SER A 268 -27.58 12.89 32.88
CA SER A 268 -27.54 13.33 31.48
C SER A 268 -27.41 14.84 31.36
N ILE A 269 -26.50 15.33 30.51
CA ILE A 269 -26.43 16.75 30.14
C ILE A 269 -26.45 16.89 28.63
N HIS A 270 -27.39 17.66 28.08
CA HIS A 270 -27.40 18.05 26.67
C HIS A 270 -27.31 19.57 26.55
N ILE A 271 -26.40 20.05 25.71
CA ILE A 271 -26.17 21.47 25.47
C ILE A 271 -26.18 21.73 23.97
N LYS A 272 -27.05 22.62 23.52
CA LYS A 272 -27.17 23.03 22.13
C LYS A 272 -27.14 24.55 22.02
N ALA A 273 -26.13 25.11 21.34
CA ALA A 273 -26.00 26.56 21.17
C ALA A 273 -25.22 26.95 19.91
N ARG A 274 -25.47 28.15 19.36
CA ARG A 274 -24.67 28.63 18.20
C ARG A 274 -23.25 29.04 18.59
N LYS A 275 -23.08 29.67 19.75
CA LYS A 275 -21.76 29.97 20.34
C LYS A 275 -21.78 29.75 21.85
N MET A 276 -20.74 29.09 22.37
CA MET A 276 -20.47 28.93 23.81
C MET A 276 -19.14 29.62 24.17
N THR A 277 -19.09 30.22 25.36
CA THR A 277 -17.87 30.80 25.96
C THR A 277 -17.91 30.70 27.48
N GLY A 278 -16.78 30.48 28.14
CA GLY A 278 -16.65 30.66 29.59
C GLY A 278 -15.89 29.53 30.27
N ASN A 279 -15.10 29.88 31.29
CA ASN A 279 -14.17 28.98 31.98
C ASN A 279 -14.81 28.11 33.08
N GLY A 280 -16.12 27.88 33.01
CA GLY A 280 -16.90 27.15 34.01
C GLY A 280 -16.66 25.63 34.02
N ARG A 281 -17.54 24.91 34.72
CA ARG A 281 -17.45 23.44 34.87
C ARG A 281 -18.76 22.76 34.53
N ILE A 282 -18.72 21.78 33.63
CA ILE A 282 -19.83 20.88 33.31
C ILE A 282 -19.43 19.49 33.82
N SER A 283 -20.30 18.82 34.58
CA SER A 283 -19.93 17.56 35.23
C SER A 283 -21.10 16.60 35.33
N ALA A 284 -20.91 15.37 34.84
CA ALA A 284 -21.85 14.26 34.98
C ALA A 284 -21.11 13.02 35.54
N CYS A 285 -20.20 13.21 36.49
CA CYS A 285 -19.40 12.13 37.05
C CYS A 285 -20.21 11.19 37.97
N GLY A 286 -19.72 9.96 38.14
CA GLY A 286 -20.26 9.01 39.12
C GLY A 286 -19.88 9.38 40.56
N GLY A 287 -20.75 9.06 41.52
CA GLY A 287 -20.51 9.24 42.95
C GLY A 287 -19.60 8.16 43.53
N ASN A 288 -18.93 8.47 44.64
CA ASN A 288 -18.02 7.55 45.34
C ASN A 288 -18.81 6.66 46.31
N GLY A 289 -18.37 5.41 46.52
CA GLY A 289 -19.09 4.51 47.42
C GLY A 289 -18.27 3.28 47.76
N TYR A 290 -18.92 2.28 48.37
CA TYR A 290 -18.32 0.99 48.66
C TYR A 290 -17.66 0.43 47.38
N ALA A 291 -18.45 0.40 46.30
CA ALA A 291 -17.96 0.55 44.93
C ALA A 291 -18.49 1.84 44.28
N GLY A 292 -17.72 2.44 43.37
CA GLY A 292 -18.02 3.71 42.70
C GLY A 292 -19.05 3.59 41.58
N GLY A 293 -19.88 4.63 41.41
CA GLY A 293 -20.86 4.70 40.32
C GLY A 293 -20.21 5.03 38.96
N GLY A 294 -20.84 4.58 37.88
CA GLY A 294 -20.40 4.89 36.50
C GLY A 294 -20.61 6.36 36.14
N GLY A 295 -19.75 6.89 35.26
CA GLY A 295 -19.86 8.25 34.74
C GLY A 295 -20.99 8.38 33.70
N GLY A 296 -21.72 9.50 33.71
CA GLY A 296 -22.93 9.74 32.93
C GLY A 296 -22.73 10.05 31.44
N ARG A 297 -23.72 10.72 30.83
CA ARG A 297 -23.67 11.12 29.41
C ARG A 297 -23.74 12.63 29.24
N VAL A 298 -22.81 13.19 28.48
CA VAL A 298 -22.81 14.61 28.08
C VAL A 298 -22.81 14.68 26.55
N SER A 299 -23.71 15.48 25.97
CA SER A 299 -23.71 15.78 24.53
C SER A 299 -23.68 17.29 24.32
N VAL A 300 -22.81 17.75 23.42
CA VAL A 300 -22.64 19.16 23.09
C VAL A 300 -22.78 19.38 21.58
N ASP A 301 -23.82 20.11 21.19
CA ASP A 301 -24.08 20.61 19.83
C ASP A 301 -23.79 22.12 19.80
N VAL A 302 -22.51 22.47 19.66
CA VAL A 302 -22.07 23.88 19.67
C VAL A 302 -21.11 24.17 18.53
N PHE A 303 -21.58 25.01 17.58
CA PHE A 303 -20.84 25.34 16.36
C PHE A 303 -19.59 26.19 16.59
N SER A 304 -19.59 27.10 17.56
CA SER A 304 -18.45 27.97 17.88
C SER A 304 -18.12 27.92 19.36
N ARG A 305 -16.88 27.54 19.66
CA ARG A 305 -16.34 27.39 21.01
C ARG A 305 -15.09 28.24 21.20
N HIS A 306 -15.03 29.04 22.26
CA HIS A 306 -13.87 29.86 22.63
C HIS A 306 -13.80 29.90 24.16
N ASP A 307 -12.62 29.71 24.76
CA ASP A 307 -12.44 29.64 26.21
C ASP A 307 -13.43 28.64 26.87
N ASP A 308 -13.32 27.36 26.50
CA ASP A 308 -14.34 26.36 26.81
C ASP A 308 -14.41 25.95 28.30
N PRO A 309 -15.63 25.66 28.81
CA PRO A 309 -15.81 25.11 30.14
C PRO A 309 -15.29 23.68 30.21
N LYS A 310 -14.69 23.30 31.34
CA LYS A 310 -14.16 21.93 31.53
C LYS A 310 -15.31 20.95 31.72
N ILE A 311 -15.36 19.93 30.86
CA ILE A 311 -16.36 18.86 30.89
C ILE A 311 -15.78 17.62 31.56
N PHE A 312 -16.50 17.02 32.51
CA PHE A 312 -16.09 15.80 33.20
C PHE A 312 -17.20 14.74 33.16
N VAL A 313 -16.81 13.50 32.81
CA VAL A 313 -17.70 12.33 32.70
C VAL A 313 -17.09 11.06 33.33
N HIS A 314 -16.08 11.15 34.18
CA HIS A 314 -15.41 9.98 34.75
C HIS A 314 -16.26 9.25 35.80
N GLY A 315 -15.92 8.01 36.11
CA GLY A 315 -16.54 7.24 37.19
C GLY A 315 -16.18 7.74 38.60
N GLY A 316 -16.95 7.29 39.59
CA GLY A 316 -16.70 7.52 41.01
C GLY A 316 -15.67 6.56 41.59
N GLY A 317 -15.00 6.94 42.69
CA GLY A 317 -14.06 6.07 43.40
C GLY A 317 -14.72 5.00 44.26
N SER A 318 -14.05 3.86 44.40
CA SER A 318 -14.46 2.73 45.24
C SER A 318 -13.65 2.70 46.53
N TYR A 319 -14.30 2.62 47.69
CA TYR A 319 -13.62 2.55 48.99
C TYR A 319 -13.16 1.14 49.36
N ALA A 320 -13.86 0.09 48.91
CA ALA A 320 -13.52 -1.29 49.24
C ALA A 320 -12.55 -1.93 48.24
N CYS A 321 -12.51 -1.45 46.99
CA CYS A 321 -11.58 -1.88 45.94
C CYS A 321 -10.97 -0.66 45.23
N PRO A 322 -9.92 -0.02 45.79
CA PRO A 322 -9.39 1.26 45.30
C PRO A 322 -8.98 1.29 43.83
N GLU A 323 -8.53 0.16 43.27
CA GLU A 323 -8.12 0.03 41.87
C GLU A 323 -9.28 -0.18 40.88
N ASN A 324 -10.51 -0.45 41.37
CA ASN A 324 -11.68 -0.59 40.52
C ASN A 324 -12.68 0.54 40.76
N ALA A 325 -12.38 1.75 40.26
CA ALA A 325 -13.35 2.84 40.18
C ALA A 325 -14.48 2.49 39.18
N GLY A 326 -15.60 3.25 39.19
CA GLY A 326 -16.62 3.11 38.15
C GLY A 326 -16.07 3.41 36.75
N ALA A 327 -16.70 2.85 35.73
CA ALA A 327 -16.32 3.10 34.34
C ALA A 327 -16.58 4.56 33.94
N ALA A 328 -15.84 5.02 32.93
CA ALA A 328 -16.06 6.33 32.34
C ALA A 328 -17.43 6.43 31.67
N GLY A 329 -17.97 7.63 31.67
CA GLY A 329 -19.10 8.03 30.86
C GLY A 329 -18.69 8.42 29.45
N THR A 330 -19.66 8.96 28.71
CA THR A 330 -19.46 9.38 27.31
C THR A 330 -19.69 10.87 27.15
N LEU A 331 -18.71 11.56 26.56
CA LEU A 331 -18.87 12.91 26.02
C LEU A 331 -18.96 12.83 24.49
N TYR A 332 -20.10 13.23 23.92
CA TYR A 332 -20.30 13.27 22.48
C TYR A 332 -20.35 14.72 21.98
N ASP A 333 -19.53 15.03 20.99
CA ASP A 333 -19.51 16.31 20.32
C ASP A 333 -20.18 16.21 18.95
N ALA A 334 -21.35 16.83 18.79
CA ALA A 334 -22.18 16.63 17.60
C ALA A 334 -21.61 17.31 16.34
N VAL A 335 -20.84 18.39 16.48
CA VAL A 335 -20.34 19.17 15.34
C VAL A 335 -19.17 18.48 14.62
N PRO A 336 -18.09 18.05 15.29
CA PRO A 336 -17.05 17.20 14.71
C PRO A 336 -17.42 15.70 14.78
N ARG A 337 -18.65 15.34 15.17
CA ARG A 337 -19.13 13.94 15.33
C ARG A 337 -18.11 13.06 16.07
N SER A 338 -17.62 13.54 17.21
CA SER A 338 -16.50 12.92 17.94
C SER A 338 -16.94 12.41 19.31
N LEU A 339 -16.53 11.18 19.66
CA LEU A 339 -16.82 10.55 20.95
C LEU A 339 -15.56 10.54 21.83
N PHE A 340 -15.70 10.94 23.09
CA PHE A 340 -14.65 10.90 24.10
C PHE A 340 -15.08 10.02 25.28
N VAL A 341 -14.22 9.08 25.65
CA VAL A 341 -14.34 8.23 26.84
C VAL A 341 -13.06 8.43 27.66
N ASN A 342 -13.16 9.14 28.78
CA ASN A 342 -12.01 9.56 29.57
C ASN A 342 -12.29 9.36 31.07
N ASN A 343 -11.51 8.50 31.74
CA ASN A 343 -11.71 8.19 33.16
C ASN A 343 -10.85 9.04 34.12
N HIS A 344 -10.19 10.07 33.60
CA HIS A 344 -9.39 11.02 34.37
C HIS A 344 -8.32 10.35 35.27
N ASN A 345 -7.64 9.33 34.73
CA ASN A 345 -6.57 8.55 35.37
C ASN A 345 -7.01 7.77 36.62
N LYS A 346 -8.31 7.48 36.74
CA LYS A 346 -8.84 6.49 37.69
C LYS A 346 -8.69 5.09 37.11
N SER A 347 -7.99 4.20 37.80
CA SER A 347 -7.99 2.77 37.50
C SER A 347 -9.41 2.21 37.64
N THR A 348 -9.79 1.35 36.69
CA THR A 348 -11.07 0.64 36.66
C THR A 348 -10.85 -0.68 35.95
N ASP A 349 -11.55 -1.73 36.39
CA ASP A 349 -11.72 -2.98 35.66
C ASP A 349 -13.07 -3.03 34.92
N THR A 350 -13.98 -2.11 35.25
CA THR A 350 -15.30 -2.01 34.59
C THR A 350 -15.27 -1.19 33.31
N GLU A 351 -16.05 -1.61 32.33
CA GLU A 351 -15.97 -1.11 30.95
C GLU A 351 -17.13 -0.20 30.56
N THR A 352 -16.85 0.72 29.64
CA THR A 352 -17.83 1.57 28.96
C THR A 352 -18.35 0.85 27.71
N LEU A 353 -19.64 0.52 27.66
CA LEU A 353 -20.22 -0.22 26.53
C LEU A 353 -20.36 0.67 25.28
N LEU A 354 -19.75 0.24 24.17
CA LEU A 354 -19.91 0.79 22.82
C LEU A 354 -20.79 -0.17 22.01
N LEU A 355 -22.10 0.08 21.95
CA LEU A 355 -23.06 -0.92 21.45
C LEU A 355 -23.32 -0.83 19.94
N GLU A 356 -23.56 0.36 19.41
CA GLU A 356 -24.01 0.56 18.02
C GLU A 356 -23.30 1.78 17.42
N PHE A 357 -22.63 1.59 16.28
CA PHE A 357 -22.01 2.66 15.50
C PHE A 357 -22.95 3.09 14.38
N PRO A 358 -23.15 4.40 14.13
CA PRO A 358 -24.11 4.85 13.13
C PRO A 358 -23.57 4.63 11.71
N PHE A 359 -24.38 3.99 10.86
CA PHE A 359 -24.01 3.79 9.45
C PHE A 359 -23.86 5.11 8.68
N HIS A 360 -24.80 6.05 8.84
CA HIS A 360 -24.77 7.37 8.18
C HIS A 360 -25.47 8.44 9.05
N PRO A 361 -24.86 9.62 9.28
CA PRO A 361 -23.46 9.94 9.04
C PRO A 361 -22.55 9.19 10.04
N LEU A 362 -21.42 8.66 9.56
CA LEU A 362 -20.39 8.05 10.39
C LEU A 362 -19.88 9.02 11.47
N TRP A 363 -19.31 8.51 12.56
CA TRP A 363 -18.50 9.34 13.46
C TRP A 363 -17.18 9.72 12.81
N THR A 364 -16.63 10.89 13.16
CA THR A 364 -15.32 11.30 12.62
C THR A 364 -14.19 10.79 13.50
N ASN A 365 -14.29 10.93 14.83
CA ASN A 365 -13.23 10.49 15.74
C ASN A 365 -13.76 9.77 16.99
N VAL A 366 -12.96 8.84 17.53
CA VAL A 366 -13.22 8.17 18.81
C VAL A 366 -11.94 8.19 19.66
N TYR A 367 -12.03 8.78 20.85
CA TYR A 367 -10.93 8.95 21.80
C TYR A 367 -11.20 8.14 23.08
N ILE A 368 -10.28 7.26 23.43
CA ILE A 368 -10.31 6.45 24.67
C ILE A 368 -9.03 6.79 25.45
N GLU A 369 -9.19 7.47 26.59
CA GLU A 369 -8.06 8.15 27.22
C GLU A 369 -8.01 7.99 28.76
N ASN A 370 -6.81 8.12 29.31
CA ASN A 370 -6.58 8.33 30.76
C ASN A 370 -7.23 7.23 31.62
N LYS A 371 -6.83 5.97 31.43
CA LYS A 371 -7.38 4.76 32.09
C LYS A 371 -8.87 4.51 31.83
N ALA A 372 -9.39 5.00 30.72
CA ALA A 372 -10.69 4.56 30.22
C ALA A 372 -10.59 3.14 29.65
N ARG A 373 -11.49 2.26 30.10
CA ARG A 373 -11.80 0.99 29.44
C ARG A 373 -13.10 1.11 28.65
N ALA A 374 -13.09 0.73 27.39
CA ALA A 374 -14.27 0.64 26.54
C ALA A 374 -14.35 -0.73 25.86
N THR A 375 -15.55 -1.20 25.56
CA THR A 375 -15.78 -2.54 25.03
C THR A 375 -16.84 -2.57 23.94
N VAL A 376 -16.65 -3.40 22.93
CA VAL A 376 -17.58 -3.67 21.82
C VAL A 376 -18.07 -5.12 21.98
N PRO A 377 -19.21 -5.34 22.65
CA PRO A 377 -19.58 -6.67 23.16
C PRO A 377 -20.47 -7.51 22.22
N LEU A 378 -20.95 -6.96 21.09
CA LEU A 378 -21.89 -7.68 20.23
C LEU A 378 -21.14 -8.59 19.24
N LEU A 379 -21.62 -9.83 19.10
CA LEU A 379 -21.23 -10.75 18.04
C LEU A 379 -21.36 -10.04 16.68
N TRP A 380 -20.34 -10.15 15.80
CA TRP A 380 -20.33 -9.54 14.46
C TRP A 380 -20.54 -8.01 14.45
N SER A 381 -19.84 -7.30 15.34
CA SER A 381 -19.83 -5.83 15.34
C SER A 381 -18.94 -5.24 14.24
N ARG A 382 -19.47 -4.28 13.48
CA ARG A 382 -18.69 -3.37 12.62
C ARG A 382 -18.49 -2.02 13.29
N VAL A 383 -17.25 -1.70 13.62
CA VAL A 383 -16.81 -0.38 14.09
C VAL A 383 -16.32 0.41 12.88
N GLN A 384 -17.14 1.33 12.38
CA GLN A 384 -16.78 2.18 11.23
C GLN A 384 -16.70 3.66 11.63
N VAL A 385 -15.52 4.25 11.43
CA VAL A 385 -15.19 5.64 11.78
C VAL A 385 -14.61 6.32 10.53
N GLN A 386 -15.04 7.56 10.26
CA GLN A 386 -14.63 8.32 9.07
C GLN A 386 -13.19 8.86 9.17
N GLY A 387 -12.68 9.11 10.37
CA GLY A 387 -11.34 9.64 10.63
C GLY A 387 -10.56 8.76 11.59
N GLN A 388 -10.28 9.25 12.79
CA GLN A 388 -9.29 8.66 13.70
C GLN A 388 -9.91 7.90 14.89
N ILE A 389 -9.38 6.71 15.18
CA ILE A 389 -9.53 6.03 16.47
C ILE A 389 -8.22 6.21 17.24
N SER A 390 -8.31 6.71 18.48
CA SER A 390 -7.16 7.06 19.30
C SER A 390 -7.29 6.48 20.71
N LEU A 391 -6.29 5.69 21.12
CA LEU A 391 -6.13 5.18 22.47
C LEU A 391 -4.88 5.80 23.10
N LEU A 392 -5.04 6.49 24.23
CA LEU A 392 -3.96 7.25 24.88
C LEU A 392 -3.94 7.04 26.40
N SER A 393 -2.75 6.94 26.99
CA SER A 393 -2.54 6.99 28.45
C SER A 393 -3.31 5.91 29.23
N ASP A 394 -2.87 4.66 29.10
CA ASP A 394 -3.48 3.45 29.65
C ASP A 394 -4.93 3.23 29.16
N GLY A 395 -5.24 3.65 27.93
CA GLY A 395 -6.53 3.40 27.30
C GLY A 395 -6.68 1.93 26.89
N VAL A 396 -7.85 1.33 27.17
CA VAL A 396 -8.15 -0.05 26.79
C VAL A 396 -9.40 -0.12 25.91
N LEU A 397 -9.29 -0.80 24.76
CA LEU A 397 -10.42 -1.16 23.90
C LEU A 397 -10.51 -2.69 23.77
N SER A 398 -11.61 -3.25 24.28
CA SER A 398 -11.92 -4.68 24.21
C SER A 398 -12.91 -4.97 23.07
N PHE A 399 -12.68 -6.04 22.31
CA PHE A 399 -13.64 -6.61 21.37
C PHE A 399 -14.07 -7.99 21.86
N GLY A 400 -15.38 -8.21 22.01
CA GLY A 400 -15.91 -9.45 22.58
C GLY A 400 -15.75 -9.53 24.09
N LEU A 401 -15.84 -10.75 24.63
CA LEU A 401 -15.81 -11.03 26.06
C LEU A 401 -14.79 -12.14 26.36
N PRO A 402 -14.08 -12.11 27.52
CA PRO A 402 -12.93 -12.98 27.79
C PRO A 402 -13.15 -14.49 27.63
N HIS A 403 -14.38 -14.96 27.82
CA HIS A 403 -14.73 -16.40 27.75
C HIS A 403 -15.46 -16.80 26.46
N TYR A 404 -15.61 -15.88 25.49
CA TYR A 404 -16.45 -16.06 24.30
C TYR A 404 -15.70 -15.65 23.02
N ALA A 405 -14.57 -16.29 22.76
CA ALA A 405 -13.71 -16.06 21.59
C ALA A 405 -14.26 -16.62 20.27
N SER A 406 -15.59 -16.61 20.07
CA SER A 406 -16.28 -17.17 18.89
C SER A 406 -16.80 -16.11 17.91
N SER A 407 -16.37 -14.86 18.05
CA SER A 407 -16.86 -13.71 17.27
C SER A 407 -15.84 -13.25 16.24
N GLU A 408 -16.32 -12.82 15.06
CA GLU A 408 -15.56 -11.91 14.19
C GLU A 408 -15.95 -10.46 14.49
N PHE A 409 -14.97 -9.56 14.44
CA PHE A 409 -15.14 -8.12 14.56
C PHE A 409 -14.56 -7.42 13.35
N GLU A 410 -15.21 -6.34 12.89
CA GLU A 410 -14.70 -5.51 11.80
C GLU A 410 -14.36 -4.10 12.31
N LEU A 411 -13.15 -3.61 12.03
CA LEU A 411 -12.70 -2.25 12.37
C LEU A 411 -12.29 -1.52 11.09
N LEU A 412 -12.97 -0.43 10.78
CA LEU A 412 -12.68 0.44 9.64
C LEU A 412 -12.47 1.88 10.12
N ALA A 413 -11.29 2.45 9.85
CA ALA A 413 -10.94 3.83 10.17
C ALA A 413 -9.96 4.41 9.13
N GLU A 414 -9.76 5.73 9.08
CA GLU A 414 -8.63 6.27 8.33
C GLU A 414 -7.32 6.10 9.12
N GLU A 415 -7.35 6.37 10.42
CA GLU A 415 -6.18 6.29 11.29
C GLU A 415 -6.48 5.53 12.58
N LEU A 416 -5.58 4.63 12.98
CA LEU A 416 -5.55 4.02 14.30
C LEU A 416 -4.25 4.42 15.01
N LEU A 417 -4.39 5.17 16.10
CA LEU A 417 -3.27 5.67 16.93
C LEU A 417 -3.34 5.06 18.33
N MET A 418 -2.23 4.47 18.78
CA MET A 418 -2.10 3.90 20.13
C MET A 418 -0.83 4.45 20.81
N SER A 419 -0.98 5.07 21.99
CA SER A 419 0.13 5.44 22.89
C SER A 419 -0.14 4.90 24.28
N ASP A 420 0.79 4.12 24.81
CA ASP A 420 0.73 3.54 26.16
C ASP A 420 -0.62 2.84 26.41
N SER A 421 -1.10 2.07 25.43
CA SER A 421 -2.50 1.61 25.38
C SER A 421 -2.63 0.17 24.89
N VAL A 422 -3.79 -0.45 25.17
CA VAL A 422 -4.05 -1.87 24.90
C VAL A 422 -5.32 -2.07 24.10
N ILE A 423 -5.22 -2.78 22.97
CA ILE A 423 -6.38 -3.42 22.32
C ILE A 423 -6.41 -4.88 22.72
N LYS A 424 -7.56 -5.36 23.16
CA LYS A 424 -7.85 -6.78 23.40
C LYS A 424 -8.92 -7.25 22.39
N VAL A 425 -8.74 -8.43 21.81
CA VAL A 425 -9.73 -9.08 20.94
C VAL A 425 -9.95 -10.49 21.44
N TYR A 426 -11.22 -10.86 21.64
CA TYR A 426 -11.65 -12.20 21.98
C TYR A 426 -12.44 -12.77 20.79
N GLY A 427 -11.75 -13.53 19.93
CA GLY A 427 -12.19 -13.99 18.62
C GLY A 427 -11.28 -13.49 17.50
N ALA A 428 -11.83 -13.33 16.30
CA ALA A 428 -11.12 -12.84 15.11
C ALA A 428 -11.35 -11.34 14.88
N LEU A 429 -10.32 -10.61 14.45
CA LEU A 429 -10.43 -9.21 14.02
C LEU A 429 -10.10 -9.06 12.55
N ARG A 430 -11.00 -8.45 11.78
CA ARG A 430 -10.78 -7.93 10.43
C ARG A 430 -10.66 -6.40 10.50
N MET A 431 -9.43 -5.90 10.48
CA MET A 431 -9.13 -4.48 10.53
C MET A 431 -8.73 -3.99 9.13
N SER A 432 -9.25 -2.83 8.71
CA SER A 432 -8.80 -2.11 7.51
C SER A 432 -8.66 -0.62 7.83
N VAL A 433 -7.42 -0.13 7.81
CA VAL A 433 -7.07 1.26 8.12
C VAL A 433 -6.13 1.85 7.06
N LYS A 434 -6.03 3.17 6.93
CA LYS A 434 -5.01 3.78 6.04
C LYS A 434 -3.65 3.88 6.74
N MET A 435 -3.66 4.22 8.03
CA MET A 435 -2.48 4.42 8.87
C MET A 435 -2.63 3.68 10.20
N PHE A 436 -1.62 2.92 10.62
CA PHE A 436 -1.57 2.26 11.93
C PHE A 436 -0.29 2.63 12.67
N LEU A 437 -0.42 3.27 13.83
CA LEU A 437 0.69 3.80 14.62
C LEU A 437 0.60 3.31 16.06
N MET A 438 1.63 2.60 16.52
CA MET A 438 1.74 2.08 17.88
C MET A 438 3.00 2.62 18.57
N TRP A 439 2.82 3.12 19.80
CA TRP A 439 3.89 3.59 20.68
C TRP A 439 3.71 2.99 22.08
N ASN A 440 4.68 2.22 22.58
CA ASN A 440 4.62 1.50 23.86
C ASN A 440 3.26 0.80 24.10
N SER A 441 2.71 0.20 23.05
CA SER A 441 1.30 -0.23 23.00
C SER A 441 1.16 -1.70 22.64
N LYS A 442 0.06 -2.33 23.05
CA LYS A 442 -0.14 -3.77 22.89
C LYS A 442 -1.45 -4.08 22.18
N MET A 443 -1.40 -4.95 21.18
CA MET A 443 -2.56 -5.55 20.54
C MET A 443 -2.55 -7.04 20.84
N LEU A 444 -3.53 -7.49 21.61
CA LEU A 444 -3.65 -8.86 22.10
C LEU A 444 -4.88 -9.50 21.45
N ILE A 445 -4.66 -10.50 20.61
CA ILE A 445 -5.71 -11.26 19.93
C ILE A 445 -5.73 -12.67 20.54
N ASP A 446 -6.86 -13.01 21.17
CA ASP A 446 -7.18 -14.33 21.68
C ASP A 446 -8.26 -14.94 20.77
N GLY A 447 -7.81 -15.72 19.78
CA GLY A 447 -8.67 -16.49 18.88
C GLY A 447 -9.20 -17.79 19.48
N GLY A 448 -9.15 -17.98 20.80
CA GLY A 448 -9.67 -19.16 21.46
C GLY A 448 -8.89 -20.45 21.18
N GLY A 449 -9.44 -21.58 21.66
CA GLY A 449 -8.82 -22.91 21.58
C GLY A 449 -9.57 -23.94 20.73
N GLU A 450 -10.65 -23.54 20.06
CA GLU A 450 -11.42 -24.41 19.15
C GLU A 450 -11.07 -24.13 17.69
N GLU A 451 -11.03 -25.17 16.85
CA GLU A 451 -10.63 -25.12 15.43
C GLU A 451 -11.54 -24.27 14.51
N ALA A 452 -12.56 -23.61 15.08
CA ALA A 452 -13.61 -22.88 14.37
C ALA A 452 -13.36 -21.37 14.23
N VAL A 453 -12.31 -20.81 14.83
CA VAL A 453 -12.07 -19.36 14.81
C VAL A 453 -11.24 -18.94 13.60
N GLU A 454 -11.77 -17.98 12.85
CA GLU A 454 -11.15 -17.50 11.63
C GLU A 454 -9.80 -16.79 11.83
N THR A 455 -9.02 -16.72 10.76
CA THR A 455 -7.76 -15.96 10.70
C THR A 455 -8.00 -14.47 10.96
N SER A 456 -7.29 -13.87 11.91
CA SER A 456 -7.33 -12.41 12.08
C SER A 456 -6.55 -11.72 10.96
N LEU A 457 -7.10 -10.62 10.45
CA LEU A 457 -6.64 -9.90 9.27
C LEU A 457 -6.44 -8.43 9.61
N LEU A 458 -5.20 -7.93 9.51
CA LEU A 458 -4.84 -6.54 9.78
C LEU A 458 -4.37 -5.87 8.49
N GLU A 459 -5.24 -5.14 7.81
CA GLU A 459 -4.93 -4.38 6.60
C GLU A 459 -4.62 -2.91 6.93
N ALA A 460 -3.49 -2.39 6.43
CA ALA A 460 -3.04 -1.02 6.61
C ALA A 460 -2.50 -0.42 5.30
N SER A 461 -3.24 0.49 4.66
CA SER A 461 -2.93 0.91 3.28
C SER A 461 -1.51 1.49 3.11
N ASN A 462 -1.07 2.41 3.97
CA ASN A 462 0.14 3.20 3.73
C ASN A 462 1.29 2.93 4.71
N LEU A 463 1.01 2.75 6.01
CA LEU A 463 2.05 2.74 7.02
C LEU A 463 1.63 1.98 8.28
N VAL A 464 2.49 1.05 8.70
CA VAL A 464 2.45 0.40 10.01
C VAL A 464 3.77 0.72 10.72
N VAL A 465 3.72 1.49 11.80
CA VAL A 465 4.91 1.76 12.63
C VAL A 465 4.69 1.31 14.07
N LEU A 466 5.57 0.44 14.54
CA LEU A 466 5.66 0.02 15.93
C LEU A 466 6.89 0.69 16.56
N ARG A 467 6.72 1.28 17.75
CA ARG A 467 7.77 1.96 18.51
C ARG A 467 7.73 1.68 20.00
N GLU A 468 8.89 1.84 20.63
CA GLU A 468 9.11 1.76 22.09
C GLU A 468 8.48 0.51 22.74
N SER A 469 8.84 -0.67 22.23
CA SER A 469 8.36 -1.96 22.74
C SER A 469 6.87 -2.22 22.49
N SER A 470 6.40 -1.86 21.29
CA SER A 470 5.03 -2.16 20.86
C SER A 470 4.87 -3.62 20.41
N VAL A 471 3.79 -4.29 20.84
CA VAL A 471 3.60 -5.73 20.62
C VAL A 471 2.27 -6.03 19.95
N ILE A 472 2.29 -6.75 18.84
CA ILE A 472 1.14 -7.45 18.28
C ILE A 472 1.30 -8.94 18.57
N HIS A 473 0.39 -9.52 19.36
CA HIS A 473 0.40 -10.92 19.76
C HIS A 473 -0.95 -11.56 19.43
N SER A 474 -0.94 -12.61 18.61
CA SER A 474 -2.08 -13.51 18.41
C SER A 474 -1.74 -14.91 18.89
N ASN A 475 -2.63 -15.59 19.62
CA ASN A 475 -2.49 -17.03 19.88
C ASN A 475 -2.97 -17.90 18.69
N ALA A 476 -3.59 -17.28 17.68
CA ALA A 476 -4.13 -17.91 16.48
C ALA A 476 -3.34 -17.49 15.22
N ASN A 477 -3.94 -17.69 14.04
CA ASN A 477 -3.39 -17.27 12.75
C ASN A 477 -3.58 -15.76 12.54
N LEU A 478 -2.54 -15.07 12.06
CA LEU A 478 -2.53 -13.63 11.83
C LEU A 478 -2.00 -13.29 10.43
N GLY A 479 -2.84 -12.68 9.61
CA GLY A 479 -2.45 -11.98 8.39
C GLY A 479 -2.26 -10.50 8.65
N VAL A 480 -1.14 -9.92 8.23
CA VAL A 480 -0.91 -8.48 8.21
C VAL A 480 -0.61 -8.07 6.76
N HIS A 481 -1.43 -7.16 6.25
CA HIS A 481 -1.40 -6.71 4.86
C HIS A 481 -1.25 -5.19 4.81
N GLY A 482 -0.60 -4.67 3.79
CA GLY A 482 -0.54 -3.22 3.58
C GLY A 482 0.21 -2.88 2.31
N GLN A 483 -0.03 -1.72 1.71
CA GLN A 483 0.55 -1.38 0.39
C GLN A 483 1.81 -0.50 0.50
N GLY A 484 2.15 -0.03 1.70
CA GLY A 484 3.30 0.85 1.95
C GLY A 484 4.37 0.22 2.83
N LEU A 485 4.76 0.90 3.91
CA LEU A 485 5.90 0.52 4.76
C LEU A 485 5.44 -0.15 6.07
N LEU A 486 5.98 -1.32 6.38
CA LEU A 486 5.98 -1.91 7.72
C LEU A 486 7.33 -1.63 8.37
N ASN A 487 7.35 -0.89 9.48
CA ASN A 487 8.57 -0.52 10.19
C ASN A 487 8.48 -0.84 11.69
N LEU A 488 9.30 -1.81 12.11
CA LEU A 488 9.59 -2.08 13.52
C LEU A 488 10.84 -1.28 13.88
N SER A 489 10.73 -0.36 14.84
CA SER A 489 11.75 0.69 15.02
C SER A 489 12.90 0.32 15.95
N GLY A 490 12.70 -0.60 16.89
CA GLY A 490 13.71 -0.90 17.90
C GLY A 490 13.38 -2.05 18.87
N PRO A 491 14.13 -2.14 19.98
CA PRO A 491 14.08 -3.29 20.87
C PRO A 491 12.73 -3.42 21.58
N GLY A 492 12.21 -4.66 21.57
CA GLY A 492 10.90 -4.99 22.13
C GLY A 492 9.72 -4.80 21.17
N ASP A 493 9.92 -4.24 19.97
CA ASP A 493 8.88 -4.15 18.96
C ASP A 493 8.66 -5.54 18.33
N TRP A 494 7.55 -6.21 18.65
CA TRP A 494 7.31 -7.63 18.34
C TRP A 494 6.01 -7.84 17.55
N ILE A 495 6.04 -8.67 16.51
CA ILE A 495 4.85 -9.26 15.89
C ILE A 495 4.98 -10.78 15.99
N GLN A 496 4.06 -11.41 16.71
CA GLN A 496 4.06 -12.84 16.96
C GLN A 496 2.65 -13.45 16.80
N ALA A 497 2.60 -14.61 16.15
CA ALA A 497 1.39 -15.39 15.94
C ALA A 497 1.70 -16.88 15.92
N GLN A 498 0.67 -17.75 15.95
CA GLN A 498 0.89 -19.19 15.73
C GLN A 498 1.31 -19.44 14.28
N ARG A 499 0.68 -18.73 13.34
CA ARG A 499 1.16 -18.55 11.97
C ARG A 499 1.06 -17.08 11.60
N LEU A 500 2.14 -16.54 11.04
CA LEU A 500 2.25 -15.13 10.66
C LEU A 500 2.40 -15.02 9.14
N VAL A 501 1.52 -14.26 8.49
CA VAL A 501 1.65 -13.92 7.07
C VAL A 501 1.75 -12.41 6.93
N LEU A 502 2.80 -11.93 6.29
CA LEU A 502 3.00 -10.53 5.93
C LEU A 502 2.92 -10.41 4.40
N SER A 503 2.03 -9.59 3.85
CA SER A 503 2.00 -9.41 2.38
C SER A 503 1.56 -8.05 1.87
N LEU A 504 1.82 -7.83 0.56
CA LEU A 504 1.52 -6.62 -0.22
C LEU A 504 2.37 -5.38 0.08
N PHE A 505 3.22 -5.41 1.11
CA PHE A 505 4.02 -4.26 1.53
C PHE A 505 5.02 -3.83 0.44
N TYR A 506 5.16 -2.53 0.21
CA TYR A 506 6.24 -2.00 -0.62
C TYR A 506 7.60 -2.34 0.02
N SER A 507 7.73 -2.14 1.34
CA SER A 507 8.94 -2.50 2.07
C SER A 507 8.64 -2.94 3.50
N ILE A 508 9.46 -3.86 4.01
CA ILE A 508 9.44 -4.32 5.40
C ILE A 508 10.81 -4.03 6.01
N HIS A 509 10.82 -3.28 7.11
CA HIS A 509 11.99 -2.96 7.91
C HIS A 509 11.85 -3.56 9.31
N VAL A 510 12.71 -4.53 9.63
CA VAL A 510 12.81 -5.15 10.97
C VAL A 510 14.01 -4.54 11.67
N GLY A 511 13.78 -3.50 12.48
CA GLY A 511 14.84 -2.77 13.19
C GLY A 511 15.58 -3.59 14.27
N PRO A 512 16.65 -3.03 14.83
CA PRO A 512 17.56 -3.75 15.71
C PRO A 512 16.89 -4.08 17.05
N GLY A 513 16.87 -5.37 17.39
CA GLY A 513 16.18 -5.89 18.58
C GLY A 513 14.65 -6.04 18.43
N SER A 514 14.08 -5.72 17.27
CA SER A 514 12.71 -6.07 16.91
C SER A 514 12.61 -7.55 16.51
N VAL A 515 11.42 -8.14 16.66
CA VAL A 515 11.21 -9.59 16.42
C VAL A 515 9.94 -9.85 15.59
N LEU A 516 10.11 -10.57 14.48
CA LEU A 516 9.02 -11.25 13.76
C LEU A 516 9.05 -12.74 14.09
N ARG A 517 7.94 -13.30 14.58
CA ARG A 517 7.90 -14.70 15.05
C ARG A 517 6.64 -15.46 14.65
N GLY A 518 6.83 -16.70 14.19
CA GLY A 518 5.78 -17.72 14.15
C GLY A 518 6.40 -19.12 14.09
N PRO A 519 6.13 -20.04 15.04
CA PRO A 519 5.07 -20.01 16.05
C PRO A 519 5.45 -19.30 17.38
N LEU A 520 4.48 -19.16 18.29
CA LEU A 520 4.67 -18.54 19.61
C LEU A 520 5.71 -19.25 20.48
N GLU A 521 6.32 -18.52 21.42
CA GLU A 521 7.38 -19.04 22.31
C GLU A 521 6.91 -20.12 23.28
N ASN A 522 5.74 -19.93 23.88
CA ASN A 522 5.17 -20.85 24.87
C ASN A 522 4.09 -21.75 24.25
N ALA A 523 4.06 -21.87 22.92
CA ALA A 523 3.18 -22.84 22.27
C ALA A 523 3.57 -24.24 22.77
N THR A 524 2.60 -24.99 23.32
CA THR A 524 2.88 -26.34 23.81
C THR A 524 3.44 -27.19 22.66
N THR A 525 4.31 -28.15 22.98
CA THR A 525 4.96 -29.04 21.98
C THR A 525 3.97 -29.86 21.13
N ASP A 526 2.69 -29.88 21.52
CA ASP A 526 1.58 -30.50 20.80
C ASP A 526 0.84 -29.56 19.82
N SER A 527 1.25 -28.29 19.68
CA SER A 527 0.56 -27.27 18.85
C SER A 527 0.80 -27.39 17.33
N LEU A 528 0.31 -28.51 16.78
CA LEU A 528 -0.34 -28.66 15.47
C LEU A 528 0.42 -28.39 14.16
N THR A 529 1.61 -27.77 14.13
CA THR A 529 2.27 -27.42 12.84
C THR A 529 3.48 -28.29 12.47
N PRO A 530 4.42 -28.65 13.38
CA PRO A 530 5.54 -29.53 13.00
C PRO A 530 5.09 -30.96 12.65
N LYS A 531 4.22 -31.57 13.48
CA LYS A 531 3.89 -33.00 13.41
C LYS A 531 3.38 -33.47 12.04
N LEU A 532 2.65 -32.63 11.30
CA LEU A 532 2.07 -32.96 9.99
C LEU A 532 3.13 -33.22 8.90
N TYR A 533 4.34 -32.65 9.03
CA TYR A 533 5.42 -32.78 8.06
C TYR A 533 6.66 -33.52 8.59
N CYS A 534 6.67 -33.93 9.87
CA CYS A 534 7.77 -34.70 10.46
C CYS A 534 7.82 -36.18 10.02
N GLU A 535 6.68 -36.74 9.61
CA GLU A 535 6.58 -38.14 9.16
C GLU A 535 6.59 -38.28 7.62
N ASN A 536 6.40 -37.18 6.89
CA ASN A 536 6.36 -37.20 5.43
C ASN A 536 7.75 -37.00 4.83
N LYS A 537 8.10 -37.83 3.84
CA LYS A 537 9.35 -37.70 3.06
C LYS A 537 9.23 -36.73 1.89
N ASP A 538 8.02 -36.46 1.44
CA ASP A 538 7.77 -35.63 0.28
C ASP A 538 7.66 -34.16 0.71
N CYS A 539 8.39 -33.30 0.00
CA CYS A 539 8.35 -31.85 0.19
C CYS A 539 6.93 -31.27 -0.01
N PRO A 540 6.47 -30.34 0.86
CA PRO A 540 5.20 -29.64 0.66
C PRO A 540 5.19 -28.93 -0.69
N SER A 541 4.20 -29.26 -1.53
CA SER A 541 4.10 -28.72 -2.90
C SER A 541 4.03 -27.19 -2.94
N GLU A 542 3.49 -26.58 -1.89
CA GLU A 542 3.30 -25.16 -1.67
C GLU A 542 4.60 -24.39 -1.39
N LEU A 543 5.69 -25.08 -1.03
CA LEU A 543 7.03 -24.48 -0.91
C LEU A 543 7.75 -24.39 -2.27
N LEU A 544 7.38 -25.24 -3.22
CA LEU A 544 7.96 -25.25 -4.58
C LEU A 544 7.10 -24.47 -5.58
N HIS A 545 5.77 -24.60 -5.46
CA HIS A 545 4.76 -23.95 -6.29
C HIS A 545 3.72 -23.24 -5.40
N PRO A 546 4.11 -22.14 -4.73
CA PRO A 546 3.20 -21.39 -3.87
C PRO A 546 2.02 -20.78 -4.63
N PRO A 547 0.85 -20.63 -3.97
CA PRO A 547 -0.32 -19.99 -4.57
C PRO A 547 -0.06 -18.50 -4.81
N GLU A 548 -0.43 -17.99 -5.99
CA GLU A 548 -0.20 -16.59 -6.39
C GLU A 548 -0.76 -15.56 -5.38
N ASP A 549 -1.88 -15.88 -4.73
CA ASP A 549 -2.69 -14.95 -3.94
C ASP A 549 -2.19 -14.68 -2.51
N CYS A 550 -1.12 -15.34 -2.04
CA CYS A 550 -0.56 -15.12 -0.69
C CYS A 550 -1.59 -15.29 0.46
N ASN A 551 -2.64 -16.09 0.27
CA ASN A 551 -3.76 -16.20 1.21
C ASN A 551 -3.38 -16.92 2.52
N VAL A 552 -3.96 -16.46 3.63
CA VAL A 552 -3.81 -17.08 4.95
C VAL A 552 -4.79 -18.25 5.08
N ASN A 553 -4.38 -19.46 4.70
CA ASN A 553 -5.19 -20.67 4.90
C ASN A 553 -4.58 -21.59 5.97
N SER A 554 -5.42 -22.13 6.85
CA SER A 554 -5.04 -23.07 7.92
C SER A 554 -4.50 -24.41 7.40
N SER A 555 -4.68 -24.72 6.12
CA SER A 555 -4.06 -25.88 5.47
C SER A 555 -2.59 -25.71 5.10
N LEU A 556 -2.03 -24.48 5.13
CA LEU A 556 -0.70 -24.21 4.58
C LEU A 556 0.44 -24.60 5.55
N SER A 557 1.56 -25.05 4.99
CA SER A 557 2.70 -25.65 5.71
C SER A 557 3.61 -24.64 6.45
N PHE A 558 3.52 -23.35 6.13
CA PHE A 558 4.41 -22.33 6.68
C PHE A 558 3.96 -21.80 8.05
N THR A 559 4.94 -21.46 8.90
CA THR A 559 4.70 -20.77 10.18
C THR A 559 4.96 -19.27 10.08
N LEU A 560 5.83 -18.85 9.16
CA LEU A 560 6.06 -17.45 8.80
C LEU A 560 6.18 -17.32 7.28
N GLN A 561 5.28 -16.57 6.64
CA GLN A 561 5.37 -16.24 5.22
C GLN A 561 5.48 -14.73 5.01
N ILE A 562 6.39 -14.31 4.14
CA ILE A 562 6.46 -12.93 3.62
C ILE A 562 6.24 -12.99 2.11
N CYS A 563 5.24 -12.28 1.59
CA CYS A 563 4.72 -12.51 0.24
C CYS A 563 4.41 -11.21 -0.52
N ARG A 564 4.76 -11.09 -1.80
CA ARG A 564 4.54 -9.87 -2.62
C ARG A 564 5.11 -8.61 -1.93
N VAL A 565 6.44 -8.52 -1.83
CA VAL A 565 7.15 -7.36 -1.24
C VAL A 565 8.32 -6.96 -2.14
N GLU A 566 8.56 -5.67 -2.38
CA GLU A 566 9.75 -5.27 -3.16
C GLU A 566 11.02 -5.45 -2.31
N ASP A 567 11.18 -4.67 -1.25
CA ASP A 567 12.44 -4.59 -0.49
C ASP A 567 12.27 -4.97 1.00
N ILE A 568 13.02 -5.98 1.45
CA ILE A 568 13.01 -6.47 2.84
C ILE A 568 14.38 -6.20 3.49
N ILE A 569 14.39 -5.45 4.59
CA ILE A 569 15.59 -5.09 5.35
C ILE A 569 15.48 -5.63 6.78
N ILE A 570 16.47 -6.41 7.21
CA ILE A 570 16.47 -7.11 8.50
C ILE A 570 17.73 -6.72 9.30
N GLU A 571 17.53 -5.92 10.34
CA GLU A 571 18.50 -5.59 11.41
C GLU A 571 18.19 -6.31 12.73
N GLY A 572 16.95 -6.79 12.91
CA GLY A 572 16.47 -7.58 14.04
C GLY A 572 16.37 -9.09 13.75
N LEU A 573 15.45 -9.77 14.42
CA LEU A 573 15.28 -11.23 14.35
C LEU A 573 13.99 -11.62 13.62
N VAL A 574 14.10 -12.48 12.60
CA VAL A 574 12.99 -13.23 12.01
C VAL A 574 13.11 -14.69 12.43
N LYS A 575 12.12 -15.24 13.15
CA LYS A 575 12.20 -16.60 13.71
C LYS A 575 10.96 -17.45 13.40
N GLY A 576 11.16 -18.67 12.89
CA GLY A 576 10.06 -19.63 12.69
C GLY A 576 10.49 -21.02 12.23
N SER A 577 9.60 -22.01 12.34
CA SER A 577 9.85 -23.40 11.93
C SER A 577 9.93 -23.56 10.41
N VAL A 578 9.03 -22.90 9.68
CA VAL A 578 8.99 -22.90 8.22
C VAL A 578 8.83 -21.46 7.77
N VAL A 579 9.95 -20.87 7.35
CA VAL A 579 10.06 -19.47 6.92
C VAL A 579 10.10 -19.42 5.40
N HIS A 580 9.12 -18.77 4.78
CA HIS A 580 9.02 -18.69 3.33
C HIS A 580 8.89 -17.24 2.83
N PHE A 581 9.83 -16.83 1.97
CA PHE A 581 9.79 -15.55 1.26
C PHE A 581 9.35 -15.78 -0.18
N HIS A 582 8.13 -15.38 -0.56
CA HIS A 582 7.62 -15.56 -1.92
C HIS A 582 7.42 -14.22 -2.64
N ARG A 583 7.79 -14.16 -3.93
CA ARG A 583 7.60 -12.95 -4.77
C ARG A 583 8.17 -11.70 -4.08
N ALA A 584 9.34 -11.87 -3.46
CA ALA A 584 10.18 -10.81 -2.95
C ALA A 584 11.19 -10.39 -4.02
N ARG A 585 11.56 -9.11 -4.11
CA ARG A 585 12.55 -8.65 -5.09
C ARG A 585 13.95 -8.57 -4.50
N THR A 586 14.12 -7.91 -3.35
CA THR A 586 15.41 -7.85 -2.64
C THR A 586 15.25 -8.21 -1.17
N ILE A 587 16.24 -8.93 -0.63
CA ILE A 587 16.34 -9.23 0.81
C ILE A 587 17.75 -8.84 1.26
N ALA A 588 17.83 -7.97 2.27
CA ALA A 588 19.06 -7.51 2.89
C ALA A 588 19.08 -7.83 4.40
N ILE A 589 19.95 -8.75 4.81
CA ILE A 589 20.20 -9.08 6.21
C ILE A 589 21.45 -8.30 6.65
N GLN A 590 21.25 -7.22 7.39
CA GLN A 590 22.32 -6.38 7.93
C GLN A 590 23.15 -7.15 8.98
N SER A 591 24.33 -6.63 9.33
CA SER A 591 25.26 -7.28 10.29
C SER A 591 24.67 -7.64 11.66
N SER A 592 23.66 -6.92 12.16
CA SER A 592 22.94 -7.26 13.40
C SER A 592 21.73 -8.20 13.19
N GLY A 593 21.33 -8.39 11.93
CA GLY A 593 20.15 -9.13 11.54
C GLY A 593 20.32 -10.64 11.57
N ALA A 594 19.25 -11.34 11.89
CA ALA A 594 19.21 -12.80 11.90
C ALA A 594 17.88 -13.33 11.34
N ILE A 595 17.96 -14.33 10.46
CA ILE A 595 16.83 -15.22 10.14
C ILE A 595 17.16 -16.59 10.74
N SER A 596 16.32 -17.12 11.62
CA SER A 596 16.60 -18.40 12.28
C SER A 596 15.40 -19.34 12.33
N ALA A 597 15.63 -20.57 11.89
CA ALA A 597 14.78 -21.73 12.15
C ALA A 597 15.51 -22.78 13.00
N SER A 598 16.60 -22.41 13.69
CA SER A 598 17.40 -23.34 14.48
C SER A 598 16.60 -23.89 15.67
N GLY A 599 16.65 -25.21 15.87
CA GLY A 599 15.90 -25.94 16.91
C GLY A 599 14.37 -25.84 16.77
N MET A 600 13.85 -25.56 15.57
CA MET A 600 12.41 -25.41 15.30
C MET A 600 11.84 -26.47 14.33
N GLY A 601 12.62 -27.50 14.04
CA GLY A 601 12.21 -28.69 13.29
C GLY A 601 11.50 -29.73 14.16
N CYS A 602 11.71 -31.01 13.84
CA CYS A 602 11.01 -32.12 14.47
C CYS A 602 11.73 -32.61 15.73
N THR A 603 10.97 -32.91 16.79
CA THR A 603 11.48 -33.58 18.01
C THR A 603 11.68 -35.08 17.79
N GLY A 604 10.75 -35.71 17.05
CA GLY A 604 10.89 -37.02 16.43
C GLY A 604 11.23 -36.93 14.94
N GLY A 605 10.66 -37.81 14.13
CA GLY A 605 10.73 -37.76 12.66
C GLY A 605 11.44 -38.94 11.98
N ILE A 606 11.54 -38.87 10.65
CA ILE A 606 12.05 -39.94 9.76
C ILE A 606 13.50 -40.36 10.11
N GLY A 607 14.35 -39.39 10.45
CA GLY A 607 15.73 -39.62 10.88
C GLY A 607 15.89 -39.43 12.38
N SER A 608 14.88 -39.79 13.17
CA SER A 608 14.99 -39.70 14.64
C SER A 608 16.13 -40.58 15.19
N GLY A 609 16.79 -40.07 16.22
CA GLY A 609 17.76 -40.83 17.00
C GLY A 609 17.12 -41.96 17.80
N ASN A 610 17.93 -42.92 18.26
CA ASN A 610 17.52 -44.03 19.09
C ASN A 610 17.96 -43.82 20.54
N ILE A 611 17.12 -44.22 21.50
CA ILE A 611 17.40 -44.08 22.94
C ILE A 611 17.77 -45.46 23.53
N LEU A 612 18.92 -45.53 24.20
CA LEU A 612 19.33 -46.68 25.03
C LEU A 612 18.47 -46.79 26.29
N SER A 613 18.29 -48.01 26.83
CA SER A 613 17.56 -48.26 28.09
C SER A 613 18.07 -47.47 29.31
N ASN A 614 19.26 -46.90 29.22
CA ASN A 614 19.93 -46.14 30.27
C ASN A 614 19.79 -44.61 30.11
N GLY A 615 19.04 -44.15 29.10
CA GLY A 615 18.74 -42.73 28.86
C GLY A 615 19.65 -42.01 27.87
N SER A 616 20.71 -42.64 27.34
CA SER A 616 21.58 -42.04 26.32
C SER A 616 20.93 -42.11 24.93
N GLY A 617 20.74 -40.96 24.27
CA GLY A 617 20.21 -40.86 22.90
C GLY A 617 21.31 -40.68 21.84
N SER A 618 21.15 -41.33 20.68
CA SER A 618 21.93 -41.02 19.48
C SER A 618 21.42 -39.76 18.78
N GLY A 619 22.24 -39.18 17.90
CA GLY A 619 21.87 -37.95 17.19
C GLY A 619 20.78 -38.20 16.15
N GLY A 620 19.96 -37.18 15.89
CA GLY A 620 19.09 -37.15 14.71
C GLY A 620 19.91 -37.11 13.41
N GLY A 621 19.38 -37.64 12.32
CA GLY A 621 19.94 -37.55 10.97
C GLY A 621 19.01 -36.79 10.03
N HIS A 622 19.58 -35.96 9.16
CA HIS A 622 18.97 -35.25 8.05
C HIS A 622 20.14 -34.60 7.30
N GLY A 623 20.21 -34.67 5.96
CA GLY A 623 21.44 -34.32 5.22
C GLY A 623 22.55 -35.37 5.43
N GLY A 624 23.21 -35.34 6.58
CA GLY A 624 24.13 -36.39 7.06
C GLY A 624 23.46 -37.39 8.02
N LYS A 625 24.09 -38.55 8.25
CA LYS A 625 23.67 -39.50 9.30
C LYS A 625 23.95 -38.94 10.69
N GLY A 626 23.07 -39.22 11.65
CA GLY A 626 23.28 -38.90 13.06
C GLY A 626 24.41 -39.74 13.69
N GLY A 627 25.11 -39.14 14.65
CA GLY A 627 26.18 -39.77 15.41
C GLY A 627 25.67 -40.87 16.34
N ILE A 628 26.45 -41.95 16.48
CA ILE A 628 26.12 -43.08 17.35
C ILE A 628 26.15 -42.67 18.83
N ALA A 629 25.30 -43.29 19.66
CA ALA A 629 25.41 -43.17 21.12
C ALA A 629 25.92 -44.46 21.72
N CYS A 630 26.91 -44.35 22.61
CA CYS A 630 27.57 -45.50 23.26
C CYS A 630 27.70 -45.25 24.75
N TYR A 631 27.14 -46.16 25.57
CA TYR A 631 27.28 -46.12 27.02
C TYR A 631 27.67 -47.50 27.55
N ASN A 632 28.81 -47.54 28.25
CA ASN A 632 29.32 -48.73 28.96
C ASN A 632 29.40 -50.00 28.07
N GLY A 633 29.80 -49.83 26.80
CA GLY A 633 29.95 -50.92 25.83
C GLY A 633 28.68 -51.32 25.06
N SER A 634 27.53 -50.70 25.34
CA SER A 634 26.32 -50.82 24.52
C SER A 634 26.17 -49.58 23.64
N CYS A 635 26.02 -49.77 22.32
CA CYS A 635 25.88 -48.69 21.35
C CYS A 635 24.58 -48.82 20.54
N VAL A 636 24.01 -47.68 20.16
CA VAL A 636 22.90 -47.55 19.20
C VAL A 636 23.30 -46.62 18.06
N GLU A 637 22.85 -46.93 16.84
CA GLU A 637 23.09 -46.07 15.68
C GLU A 637 22.27 -44.77 15.76
N GLY A 638 22.84 -43.69 15.21
CA GLY A 638 22.13 -42.43 14.99
C GLY A 638 21.15 -42.50 13.82
N GLY A 639 20.32 -41.47 13.72
CA GLY A 639 19.28 -41.35 12.70
C GLY A 639 19.81 -41.40 11.27
N ILE A 640 18.99 -41.90 10.35
CA ILE A 640 19.35 -42.00 8.93
C ILE A 640 19.41 -40.62 8.26
N SER A 641 20.26 -40.48 7.23
CA SER A 641 20.15 -39.36 6.29
C SER A 641 18.89 -39.51 5.42
N TYR A 642 18.21 -38.39 5.16
CA TYR A 642 17.10 -38.27 4.21
C TYR A 642 17.06 -36.87 3.59
N GLY A 643 16.04 -36.60 2.78
CA GLY A 643 15.82 -35.34 2.07
C GLY A 643 16.51 -35.27 0.71
N ASN A 644 16.03 -34.41 -0.18
CA ASN A 644 16.58 -34.21 -1.52
C ASN A 644 17.79 -33.24 -1.51
N GLU A 645 18.87 -33.58 -2.23
CA GLU A 645 20.05 -32.72 -2.34
C GLU A 645 19.93 -31.59 -3.37
N GLU A 646 19.06 -31.73 -4.37
CA GLU A 646 18.83 -30.71 -5.41
C GLU A 646 17.67 -29.75 -5.07
N LEU A 647 16.73 -30.17 -4.23
CA LEU A 647 15.57 -29.38 -3.80
C LEU A 647 15.21 -29.71 -2.33
N PRO A 648 16.05 -29.33 -1.35
CA PRO A 648 15.81 -29.60 0.06
C PRO A 648 14.66 -28.73 0.61
N CYS A 649 13.63 -29.37 1.16
CA CYS A 649 12.50 -28.69 1.81
C CYS A 649 11.85 -29.55 2.89
N GLU A 650 12.66 -30.38 3.56
CA GLU A 650 12.29 -31.23 4.66
C GLU A 650 12.77 -30.64 6.01
N LEU A 651 12.01 -30.86 7.09
CA LEU A 651 12.42 -30.48 8.45
C LEU A 651 13.50 -31.45 8.95
N GLY A 652 14.46 -30.96 9.74
CA GLY A 652 15.42 -31.80 10.45
C GLY A 652 14.74 -32.63 11.55
N SER A 653 15.23 -33.86 11.76
CA SER A 653 14.78 -34.78 12.82
C SER A 653 15.53 -34.60 14.14
N GLY A 654 14.86 -34.92 15.23
CA GLY A 654 15.39 -34.84 16.59
C GLY A 654 16.06 -36.14 17.09
N SER A 655 16.48 -36.14 18.36
CA SER A 655 17.35 -37.20 18.93
C SER A 655 16.63 -38.43 19.50
N GLY A 656 15.29 -38.52 19.44
CA GLY A 656 14.58 -39.63 20.09
C GLY A 656 13.06 -39.49 20.18
N ASN A 657 12.42 -40.44 20.88
CA ASN A 657 10.97 -40.53 21.00
C ASN A 657 10.34 -39.34 21.76
N ASP A 658 9.24 -38.81 21.22
CA ASP A 658 8.42 -37.70 21.75
C ASP A 658 7.77 -37.92 23.14
N ILE A 659 8.00 -39.07 23.79
CA ILE A 659 7.30 -39.52 25.00
C ILE A 659 8.07 -39.14 26.29
N SER A 660 9.36 -38.82 26.18
CA SER A 660 10.22 -38.43 27.31
C SER A 660 10.56 -36.93 27.26
N ALA A 661 10.49 -36.25 28.40
CA ALA A 661 10.73 -34.81 28.56
C ALA A 661 12.21 -34.41 28.44
N GLY A 662 12.83 -34.74 27.31
CA GLY A 662 14.26 -34.57 27.04
C GLY A 662 14.68 -35.19 25.71
N SER A 663 14.06 -34.74 24.61
CA SER A 663 14.58 -34.87 23.24
C SER A 663 14.97 -33.49 22.71
N THR A 664 15.96 -33.42 21.81
CA THR A 664 16.30 -32.19 21.08
C THR A 664 15.56 -32.13 19.75
N ALA A 665 15.09 -30.96 19.34
CA ALA A 665 14.50 -30.73 18.01
C ALA A 665 15.56 -30.59 16.91
N GLY A 666 15.23 -31.01 15.68
CA GLY A 666 16.03 -30.68 14.50
C GLY A 666 15.89 -29.21 14.07
N GLY A 667 16.59 -28.83 13.00
CA GLY A 667 16.45 -27.52 12.35
C GLY A 667 15.20 -27.41 11.47
N GLY A 668 14.68 -26.19 11.32
CA GLY A 668 13.53 -25.90 10.46
C GLY A 668 13.87 -25.72 8.98
N ILE A 669 12.93 -25.14 8.22
CA ILE A 669 13.06 -24.87 6.78
C ILE A 669 13.10 -23.35 6.54
N ILE A 670 14.03 -22.90 5.68
CA ILE A 670 14.03 -21.56 5.08
C ILE A 670 13.95 -21.69 3.56
N VAL A 671 12.91 -21.12 2.93
CA VAL A 671 12.77 -21.03 1.47
C VAL A 671 12.70 -19.56 1.04
N MET A 672 13.45 -19.20 -0.01
CA MET A 672 13.39 -17.87 -0.62
C MET A 672 13.18 -17.94 -2.14
N GLY A 673 12.16 -17.25 -2.64
CA GLY A 673 11.74 -17.28 -4.04
C GLY A 673 11.02 -18.58 -4.42
N SER A 674 10.67 -18.72 -5.71
CA SER A 674 10.21 -19.97 -6.31
C SER A 674 10.83 -20.16 -7.70
N SER A 675 10.58 -21.32 -8.33
CA SER A 675 11.00 -21.61 -9.71
C SER A 675 10.46 -20.59 -10.73
N GLU A 676 9.23 -20.10 -10.52
CA GLU A 676 8.56 -19.11 -11.36
C GLU A 676 8.90 -17.66 -10.99
N HIS A 677 9.18 -17.41 -9.70
CA HIS A 677 9.46 -16.09 -9.14
C HIS A 677 10.73 -16.10 -8.27
N PRO A 678 11.92 -16.19 -8.89
CA PRO A 678 13.19 -16.15 -8.17
C PRO A 678 13.48 -14.75 -7.62
N LEU A 679 14.17 -14.70 -6.47
CA LEU A 679 14.61 -13.47 -5.84
C LEU A 679 15.65 -12.75 -6.72
N SER A 680 15.52 -11.43 -6.90
CA SER A 680 16.44 -10.70 -7.78
C SER A 680 17.82 -10.52 -7.13
N SER A 681 17.88 -10.25 -5.83
CA SER A 681 19.15 -10.22 -5.08
C SER A 681 18.97 -10.56 -3.60
N LEU A 682 19.90 -11.34 -3.06
CA LEU A 682 20.07 -11.62 -1.64
C LEU A 682 21.42 -11.08 -1.16
N SER A 683 21.43 -10.17 -0.18
CA SER A 683 22.64 -9.73 0.50
C SER A 683 22.59 -10.08 1.98
N VAL A 684 23.60 -10.79 2.47
CA VAL A 684 23.73 -11.23 3.86
C VAL A 684 25.05 -10.71 4.44
N GLU A 685 24.96 -9.94 5.51
CA GLU A 685 26.08 -9.52 6.37
C GLU A 685 25.94 -10.10 7.79
N GLY A 686 24.70 -10.36 8.22
CA GLY A 686 24.35 -11.00 9.50
C GLY A 686 24.29 -12.53 9.39
N SER A 687 23.23 -13.13 9.92
CA SER A 687 23.11 -14.60 9.99
C SER A 687 21.81 -15.17 9.42
N MET A 688 21.90 -16.36 8.83
CA MET A 688 20.78 -17.18 8.39
C MET A 688 21.04 -18.63 8.84
N THR A 689 20.21 -19.13 9.76
CA THR A 689 20.50 -20.38 10.49
C THR A 689 19.33 -21.37 10.56
N THR A 690 19.60 -22.63 10.29
CA THR A 690 18.68 -23.78 10.39
C THR A 690 19.31 -24.93 11.16
N ASP A 691 20.03 -24.62 12.25
CA ASP A 691 20.81 -25.60 13.00
C ASP A 691 19.95 -26.52 13.87
N GLY A 692 20.45 -27.72 14.16
CA GLY A 692 19.82 -28.63 15.13
C GLY A 692 19.97 -28.15 16.57
N GLU A 693 18.98 -28.44 17.42
CA GLU A 693 19.05 -28.11 18.85
C GLU A 693 20.16 -28.92 19.54
N SER A 694 20.93 -28.25 20.39
CA SER A 694 22.02 -28.84 21.17
C SER A 694 21.61 -29.01 22.63
N PHE A 695 21.95 -30.16 23.23
CA PHE A 695 21.60 -30.44 24.62
C PHE A 695 22.71 -30.01 25.58
N GLU A 696 22.52 -28.92 26.30
CA GLU A 696 23.36 -28.51 27.44
C GLU A 696 22.75 -28.91 28.80
N ARG A 697 23.51 -29.65 29.62
CA ARG A 697 23.10 -30.02 30.98
C ARG A 697 23.13 -28.80 31.90
N THR A 698 22.00 -28.11 32.03
CA THR A 698 21.83 -26.92 32.88
C THR A 698 22.15 -27.23 34.34
N THR A 699 23.16 -26.55 34.89
CA THR A 699 23.57 -26.68 36.30
C THR A 699 22.73 -25.80 37.21
N LEU A 700 21.43 -26.11 37.30
CA LEU A 700 20.50 -25.42 38.19
C LEU A 700 20.86 -25.65 39.66
N LYS A 701 21.29 -24.59 40.34
CA LYS A 701 21.44 -24.55 41.79
C LYS A 701 20.06 -24.58 42.47
N GLU A 702 19.94 -25.44 43.48
CA GLU A 702 18.98 -25.35 44.59
C GLU A 702 17.46 -25.31 44.26
N LYS A 703 16.84 -26.50 44.17
CA LYS A 703 16.09 -27.13 45.30
C LYS A 703 15.38 -28.41 44.86
N PHE A 704 15.13 -29.30 45.83
CA PHE A 704 14.59 -30.67 45.70
C PHE A 704 15.57 -31.73 45.15
N PRO A 705 16.17 -32.56 46.01
CA PRO A 705 16.91 -33.74 45.59
C PRO A 705 15.94 -34.90 45.33
N LEU A 706 15.57 -35.12 44.07
CA LEU A 706 14.89 -36.35 43.65
C LEU A 706 15.69 -37.07 42.55
N VAL A 707 16.48 -38.06 42.99
CA VAL A 707 17.01 -39.17 42.18
C VAL A 707 17.88 -38.78 40.97
N ASP A 708 19.11 -38.34 41.24
CA ASP A 708 20.24 -38.47 40.30
C ASP A 708 20.52 -39.96 40.05
N SER A 709 19.95 -40.54 38.99
CA SER A 709 20.23 -41.93 38.56
C SER A 709 20.17 -42.18 37.05
N LEU A 710 19.82 -41.16 36.26
CA LEU A 710 19.89 -41.19 34.79
C LEU A 710 21.17 -40.46 34.35
N SER A 711 22.22 -41.22 34.05
CA SER A 711 23.51 -40.68 33.60
C SER A 711 23.56 -40.38 32.10
N GLY A 712 22.62 -40.92 31.31
CA GLY A 712 22.45 -40.62 29.89
C GLY A 712 21.51 -39.43 29.67
N GLY A 713 21.74 -38.69 28.59
CA GLY A 713 20.85 -37.65 28.09
C GLY A 713 20.66 -37.76 26.57
N PRO A 714 19.85 -36.89 25.96
CA PRO A 714 19.59 -36.93 24.52
C PRO A 714 20.84 -36.65 23.68
N GLY A 715 20.81 -37.15 22.44
CA GLY A 715 21.73 -36.74 21.38
C GLY A 715 21.45 -35.30 20.92
N GLY A 716 22.16 -34.85 19.89
CA GLY A 716 21.85 -33.59 19.21
C GLY A 716 20.79 -33.76 18.12
N GLY A 717 20.03 -32.70 17.85
CA GLY A 717 19.12 -32.62 16.71
C GLY A 717 19.89 -32.46 15.39
N SER A 718 19.33 -32.93 14.28
CA SER A 718 19.94 -32.70 12.95
C SER A 718 19.69 -31.30 12.41
N GLY A 719 20.56 -30.81 11.53
CA GLY A 719 20.35 -29.56 10.81
C GLY A 719 19.16 -29.63 9.85
N GLY A 720 18.58 -28.47 9.52
CA GLY A 720 17.39 -28.32 8.69
C GLY A 720 17.66 -28.20 7.19
N SER A 721 16.83 -27.41 6.50
CA SER A 721 16.90 -27.18 5.05
C SER A 721 16.88 -25.70 4.69
N ILE A 722 17.81 -25.28 3.81
CA ILE A 722 17.84 -23.96 3.19
C ILE A 722 17.75 -24.12 1.67
N LEU A 723 16.71 -23.58 1.05
CA LEU A 723 16.49 -23.61 -0.40
C LEU A 723 16.27 -22.19 -0.93
N LEU A 724 17.18 -21.74 -1.79
CA LEU A 724 17.17 -20.38 -2.31
C LEU A 724 17.01 -20.38 -3.83
N PHE A 725 15.98 -19.72 -4.35
CA PHE A 725 15.77 -19.43 -5.77
C PHE A 725 16.16 -17.97 -6.03
N LEU A 726 17.27 -17.74 -6.73
CA LEU A 726 17.85 -16.41 -6.85
C LEU A 726 18.55 -16.14 -8.19
N ARG A 727 18.77 -14.85 -8.49
CA ARG A 727 19.64 -14.38 -9.58
C ARG A 727 21.03 -13.97 -9.08
N THR A 728 21.12 -13.18 -8.00
CA THR A 728 22.41 -12.74 -7.43
C THR A 728 22.51 -12.92 -5.92
N LEU A 729 23.71 -13.25 -5.43
CA LEU A 729 24.06 -13.46 -4.02
C LEU A 729 25.26 -12.60 -3.61
N ALA A 730 25.18 -12.01 -2.42
CA ALA A 730 26.33 -11.43 -1.72
C ALA A 730 26.36 -11.90 -0.27
N LEU A 731 27.39 -12.65 0.14
CA LEU A 731 27.75 -12.89 1.55
C LEU A 731 28.98 -12.03 1.88
N GLY A 732 28.82 -11.04 2.75
CA GLY A 732 29.94 -10.26 3.30
C GLY A 732 30.78 -11.05 4.30
N GLU A 733 31.96 -10.53 4.67
CA GLU A 733 32.94 -11.21 5.54
C GLU A 733 32.37 -11.73 6.88
N SER A 734 31.42 -11.02 7.49
CA SER A 734 30.79 -11.41 8.76
C SER A 734 29.62 -12.39 8.62
N ALA A 735 29.22 -12.73 7.39
CA ALA A 735 28.02 -13.49 7.14
C ALA A 735 28.13 -14.96 7.56
N ILE A 736 27.05 -15.49 8.15
CA ILE A 736 26.95 -16.89 8.56
C ILE A 736 25.69 -17.50 7.95
N LEU A 737 25.87 -18.43 7.01
CA LEU A 737 24.81 -19.30 6.50
C LEU A 737 25.02 -20.70 7.06
N SER A 738 24.18 -21.15 7.99
CA SER A 738 24.43 -22.37 8.77
C SER A 738 23.24 -23.33 8.78
N SER A 739 23.52 -24.61 8.62
CA SER A 739 22.57 -25.71 8.82
C SER A 739 23.28 -26.90 9.50
N VAL A 740 23.94 -26.62 10.62
CA VAL A 740 24.82 -27.55 11.34
C VAL A 740 24.03 -28.48 12.28
N GLY A 741 24.52 -29.69 12.51
CA GLY A 741 23.95 -30.61 13.49
C GLY A 741 24.20 -30.15 14.94
N GLY A 742 23.21 -30.31 15.82
CA GLY A 742 23.35 -30.01 17.24
C GLY A 742 24.35 -30.94 17.94
N TYR A 743 25.03 -30.44 18.98
CA TYR A 743 25.96 -31.24 19.79
C TYR A 743 25.27 -31.80 21.05
N SER A 744 25.79 -32.90 21.59
CA SER A 744 25.32 -33.44 22.88
C SER A 744 26.34 -33.24 23.99
N SER A 745 25.96 -32.57 25.08
CA SER A 745 26.78 -32.51 26.29
C SER A 745 26.63 -33.73 27.21
N SER A 746 25.83 -34.74 26.83
CA SER A 746 25.57 -35.92 27.67
C SER A 746 26.64 -37.02 27.50
N ILE A 747 26.92 -37.80 28.55
CA ILE A 747 27.96 -38.83 28.51
C ILE A 747 27.53 -39.96 27.55
N GLY A 748 28.27 -40.12 26.45
CA GLY A 748 27.97 -41.11 25.42
C GLY A 748 26.86 -40.74 24.44
N GLY A 749 26.38 -39.48 24.45
CA GLY A 749 25.40 -38.98 23.49
C GLY A 749 26.03 -38.70 22.12
N GLY A 750 25.28 -39.02 21.05
CA GLY A 750 25.70 -38.76 19.67
C GLY A 750 25.35 -37.34 19.20
N GLY A 751 26.19 -36.74 18.36
CA GLY A 751 25.89 -35.46 17.71
C GLY A 751 24.93 -35.62 16.53
N GLY A 752 24.16 -34.59 16.18
CA GLY A 752 23.22 -34.61 15.06
C GLY A 752 23.91 -34.53 13.69
N GLY A 753 23.28 -35.05 12.64
CA GLY A 753 23.75 -34.89 11.26
C GLY A 753 23.63 -33.45 10.76
N GLY A 754 24.52 -33.02 9.87
CA GLY A 754 24.46 -31.71 9.22
C GLY A 754 23.40 -31.67 8.11
N GLY A 755 22.65 -30.58 8.00
CA GLY A 755 21.49 -30.43 7.10
C GLY A 755 21.82 -30.11 5.64
N ARG A 756 20.88 -29.48 4.92
CA ARG A 756 20.99 -29.25 3.47
C ARG A 756 20.88 -27.77 3.08
N ILE A 757 21.76 -27.32 2.19
CA ILE A 757 21.76 -25.96 1.63
C ILE A 757 21.83 -26.06 0.10
N HIS A 758 20.85 -25.53 -0.61
CA HIS A 758 20.82 -25.54 -2.09
C HIS A 758 20.62 -24.14 -2.69
N PHE A 759 21.46 -23.81 -3.68
CA PHE A 759 21.36 -22.59 -4.48
C PHE A 759 20.78 -22.87 -5.88
N HIS A 760 19.51 -22.53 -6.07
CA HIS A 760 18.79 -22.71 -7.33
C HIS A 760 18.88 -21.45 -8.21
N TRP A 761 19.92 -21.37 -9.02
CA TRP A 761 20.17 -20.20 -9.88
C TRP A 761 19.12 -20.04 -11.00
N SER A 762 18.77 -18.79 -11.29
CA SER A 762 17.95 -18.39 -12.43
C SER A 762 18.73 -17.46 -13.35
N ASP A 763 18.46 -17.53 -14.66
CA ASP A 763 19.03 -16.66 -15.69
C ASP A 763 20.57 -16.52 -15.67
N ILE A 764 21.29 -17.63 -15.45
CA ILE A 764 22.77 -17.66 -15.42
C ILE A 764 23.34 -17.06 -16.72
N PRO A 765 24.03 -15.91 -16.66
CA PRO A 765 24.57 -15.26 -17.85
C PRO A 765 25.74 -16.07 -18.41
N THR A 766 25.99 -16.01 -19.72
CA THR A 766 27.07 -16.77 -20.37
C THR A 766 27.80 -15.95 -21.45
N GLY A 767 29.02 -16.37 -21.80
CA GLY A 767 29.88 -15.66 -22.75
C GLY A 767 30.18 -14.22 -22.34
N ASP A 768 30.21 -13.30 -23.31
CA ASP A 768 30.57 -11.89 -23.10
C ASP A 768 29.69 -11.15 -22.08
N VAL A 769 28.48 -11.67 -21.82
CA VAL A 769 27.51 -11.09 -20.88
C VAL A 769 27.73 -11.57 -19.44
N TYR A 770 28.53 -12.62 -19.21
CA TYR A 770 28.75 -13.23 -17.89
C TYR A 770 29.14 -12.21 -16.82
N GLN A 771 28.47 -12.28 -15.68
CA GLN A 771 28.82 -11.56 -14.45
C GLN A 771 28.77 -12.58 -13.31
N PRO A 772 29.66 -12.50 -12.29
CA PRO A 772 29.61 -13.37 -11.14
C PRO A 772 28.23 -13.27 -10.47
N ILE A 773 27.52 -14.41 -10.41
CA ILE A 773 26.19 -14.50 -9.79
C ILE A 773 26.26 -14.56 -8.25
N ALA A 774 27.44 -14.85 -7.70
CA ALA A 774 27.69 -14.84 -6.28
C ALA A 774 29.01 -14.14 -5.94
N SER A 775 29.00 -13.39 -4.84
CA SER A 775 30.19 -12.96 -4.10
C SER A 775 30.11 -13.56 -2.70
N VAL A 776 31.11 -14.37 -2.32
CA VAL A 776 31.09 -15.12 -1.06
C VAL A 776 32.39 -14.86 -0.30
N GLU A 777 32.32 -13.92 0.65
CA GLU A 777 33.41 -13.57 1.56
C GLU A 777 33.17 -14.14 2.98
N GLY A 778 31.91 -14.45 3.31
CA GLY A 778 31.49 -15.05 4.59
C GLY A 778 31.55 -16.58 4.63
N SER A 779 30.91 -17.15 5.66
CA SER A 779 30.95 -18.58 5.98
C SER A 779 29.66 -19.33 5.64
N ILE A 780 29.80 -20.52 5.04
CA ILE A 780 28.71 -21.46 4.77
C ILE A 780 29.02 -22.76 5.50
N LEU A 781 28.13 -23.19 6.40
CA LEU A 781 28.36 -24.30 7.34
C LEU A 781 27.23 -25.35 7.23
N SER A 782 27.59 -26.60 6.98
CA SER A 782 26.67 -27.74 6.95
C SER A 782 27.21 -28.95 7.71
N GLY A 783 28.12 -28.73 8.67
CA GLY A 783 28.83 -29.81 9.36
C GLY A 783 27.96 -30.66 10.30
N GLY A 784 28.44 -31.87 10.58
CA GLY A 784 27.90 -32.71 11.64
C GLY A 784 28.16 -32.14 13.04
N GLY A 785 27.24 -32.39 13.97
CA GLY A 785 27.37 -32.01 15.37
C GLY A 785 28.33 -32.92 16.13
N GLU A 786 29.03 -32.36 17.13
CA GLU A 786 29.99 -33.11 17.95
C GLU A 786 29.30 -34.06 18.95
N GLY A 787 29.84 -35.28 19.04
CA GLY A 787 29.48 -36.27 20.06
C GLY A 787 30.38 -36.19 21.30
N ARG A 788 29.96 -36.79 22.41
CA ARG A 788 30.72 -36.74 23.68
C ARG A 788 31.17 -38.09 24.20
N ASP A 789 32.42 -38.14 24.66
CA ASP A 789 33.12 -39.29 25.24
C ASP A 789 33.21 -40.51 24.29
N GLN A 790 32.24 -41.42 24.35
CA GLN A 790 32.13 -42.57 23.43
C GLN A 790 31.08 -42.36 22.32
N GLY A 791 30.34 -41.26 22.36
CA GLY A 791 29.39 -40.88 21.31
C GLY A 791 30.12 -40.41 20.05
N GLY A 792 29.61 -40.80 18.89
CA GLY A 792 30.11 -40.34 17.59
C GLY A 792 29.61 -38.94 17.24
N ALA A 793 30.42 -38.20 16.49
CA ALA A 793 29.95 -37.02 15.77
C ALA A 793 28.95 -37.43 14.66
N GLY A 794 28.08 -36.51 14.26
CA GLY A 794 27.26 -36.67 13.06
C GLY A 794 28.10 -36.58 11.78
N GLU A 795 27.56 -37.07 10.67
CA GLU A 795 28.13 -36.84 9.35
C GLU A 795 27.78 -35.43 8.85
N ASP A 796 28.64 -34.89 7.99
CA ASP A 796 28.41 -33.61 7.32
C ASP A 796 27.23 -33.70 6.33
N GLY A 797 26.53 -32.57 6.21
CA GLY A 797 25.46 -32.34 5.27
C GLY A 797 25.93 -31.88 3.89
N THR A 798 24.99 -31.44 3.05
CA THR A 798 25.25 -31.13 1.64
C THR A 798 25.05 -29.65 1.31
N VAL A 799 26.05 -29.03 0.69
CA VAL A 799 25.94 -27.71 0.04
C VAL A 799 26.00 -27.90 -1.48
N THR A 800 24.87 -27.70 -2.17
CA THR A 800 24.72 -27.96 -3.60
C THR A 800 24.26 -26.70 -4.35
N GLY A 801 24.42 -26.71 -5.67
CA GLY A 801 23.96 -25.63 -6.53
C GLY A 801 23.51 -26.18 -7.87
N LYS A 802 22.59 -25.47 -8.53
CA LYS A 802 22.05 -25.88 -9.83
C LYS A 802 23.12 -26.12 -10.88
N ASP A 803 22.87 -27.08 -11.76
CA ASP A 803 23.75 -27.47 -12.86
C ASP A 803 24.19 -26.28 -13.75
N CYS A 804 25.49 -26.03 -13.77
CA CYS A 804 26.07 -24.92 -14.52
C CYS A 804 26.11 -25.18 -16.04
N PRO A 805 25.90 -24.14 -16.87
CA PRO A 805 25.98 -24.24 -18.32
C PRO A 805 27.42 -24.51 -18.80
N LYS A 806 27.59 -24.68 -20.12
CA LYS A 806 28.91 -24.87 -20.75
C LYS A 806 29.88 -23.74 -20.35
N GLY A 807 31.15 -24.08 -20.13
CA GLY A 807 32.20 -23.13 -19.70
C GLY A 807 32.26 -22.80 -18.19
N LEU A 808 31.19 -23.05 -17.43
CA LEU A 808 31.09 -22.73 -15.99
C LEU A 808 31.02 -23.99 -15.11
N TYR A 809 31.47 -23.92 -13.85
CA TYR A 809 31.48 -25.05 -12.89
C TYR A 809 31.34 -24.60 -11.42
N GLY A 810 31.15 -25.56 -10.51
CA GLY A 810 31.04 -25.33 -9.06
C GLY A 810 29.67 -24.83 -8.62
N THR A 811 29.44 -24.75 -7.31
CA THR A 811 28.16 -24.33 -6.70
C THR A 811 27.68 -22.95 -7.15
N PHE A 812 28.60 -22.05 -7.49
CA PHE A 812 28.34 -20.65 -7.89
C PHE A 812 28.53 -20.38 -9.38
N CYS A 813 28.71 -21.43 -10.21
CA CYS A 813 28.97 -21.32 -11.65
C CYS A 813 30.12 -20.36 -12.03
N GLU A 814 31.29 -20.62 -11.46
CA GLU A 814 32.54 -19.92 -11.78
C GLU A 814 33.13 -20.33 -13.14
N GLU A 815 33.96 -19.47 -13.74
CA GLU A 815 34.63 -19.74 -15.02
C GLU A 815 35.64 -20.90 -14.90
N CYS A 816 35.58 -21.89 -15.82
CA CYS A 816 36.60 -22.95 -15.88
C CYS A 816 38.03 -22.36 -16.00
N PRO A 817 39.05 -22.95 -15.34
CA PRO A 817 40.41 -22.43 -15.34
C PRO A 817 41.02 -22.25 -16.75
N ALA A 818 41.86 -21.22 -16.93
CA ALA A 818 42.49 -20.93 -18.21
C ALA A 818 43.26 -22.14 -18.79
N GLY A 819 43.02 -22.44 -20.08
CA GLY A 819 43.54 -23.64 -20.73
C GLY A 819 42.67 -24.91 -20.56
N THR A 820 41.46 -24.77 -19.99
CA THR A 820 40.43 -25.82 -19.99
C THR A 820 39.16 -25.35 -20.71
N TYR A 821 38.36 -26.31 -21.19
CA TYR A 821 37.05 -26.09 -21.79
C TYR A 821 36.01 -27.08 -21.22
N LYS A 822 34.74 -26.70 -21.22
CA LYS A 822 33.63 -27.53 -20.74
C LYS A 822 32.45 -27.47 -21.71
N ASN A 823 32.24 -28.56 -22.45
CA ASN A 823 31.23 -28.67 -23.50
C ASN A 823 29.90 -29.27 -23.05
N VAL A 824 29.80 -29.71 -21.78
CA VAL A 824 28.59 -30.29 -21.17
C VAL A 824 28.01 -29.39 -20.07
N ILE A 825 26.73 -29.61 -19.77
CA ILE A 825 26.04 -29.06 -18.60
C ILE A 825 26.43 -29.92 -17.37
N GLY A 826 26.50 -29.30 -16.20
CA GLY A 826 26.89 -29.97 -14.94
C GLY A 826 27.78 -29.08 -14.07
N SER A 827 27.75 -29.24 -12.75
CA SER A 827 28.56 -28.40 -11.83
C SER A 827 29.92 -29.00 -11.41
N ASP A 828 30.22 -30.24 -11.78
CA ASP A 828 31.48 -30.90 -11.41
C ASP A 828 32.74 -30.26 -12.03
N ARG A 829 33.74 -29.97 -11.19
CA ARG A 829 35.06 -29.46 -11.64
C ARG A 829 35.78 -30.41 -12.62
N ALA A 830 35.51 -31.72 -12.54
CA ALA A 830 36.07 -32.72 -13.44
C ALA A 830 35.63 -32.55 -14.92
N LEU A 831 34.57 -31.78 -15.16
CA LEU A 831 34.03 -31.49 -16.50
C LEU A 831 34.79 -30.37 -17.23
N CYS A 832 35.68 -29.63 -16.56
CA CYS A 832 36.62 -28.71 -17.21
C CYS A 832 37.82 -29.51 -17.77
N HIS A 833 37.75 -29.90 -19.04
CA HIS A 833 38.79 -30.69 -19.71
C HIS A 833 39.93 -29.82 -20.25
N HIS A 834 41.18 -30.29 -20.20
CA HIS A 834 42.32 -29.55 -20.77
C HIS A 834 42.24 -29.44 -22.31
N CYS A 835 42.53 -28.26 -22.84
CA CYS A 835 42.67 -28.06 -24.29
C CYS A 835 43.95 -28.74 -24.83
N PRO A 836 43.91 -29.27 -26.07
CA PRO A 836 45.05 -29.97 -26.67
C PRO A 836 46.27 -29.06 -26.81
N ALA A 837 47.44 -29.54 -26.39
CA ALA A 837 48.68 -28.76 -26.43
C ALA A 837 49.23 -28.57 -27.86
N ASP A 838 48.85 -29.46 -28.78
CA ASP A 838 49.37 -29.51 -30.16
C ASP A 838 48.89 -28.34 -31.04
N GLU A 839 47.84 -27.63 -30.60
CA GLU A 839 47.23 -26.50 -31.32
C GLU A 839 47.74 -25.12 -30.83
N LEU A 840 48.51 -25.08 -29.74
CA LEU A 840 49.04 -23.83 -29.17
C LEU A 840 50.39 -23.46 -29.82
N PRO A 841 50.52 -22.29 -30.49
CA PRO A 841 51.79 -21.84 -31.03
C PRO A 841 52.87 -21.70 -29.95
N LEU A 842 54.12 -22.02 -30.28
CA LEU A 842 55.31 -21.97 -29.38
C LEU A 842 55.58 -20.62 -28.67
N ARG A 843 54.84 -19.55 -29.03
CA ARG A 843 54.94 -18.20 -28.43
C ARG A 843 53.58 -17.66 -27.96
N ALA A 844 52.62 -18.54 -27.71
CA ALA A 844 51.28 -18.20 -27.22
C ALA A 844 51.05 -18.68 -25.78
N ILE A 845 50.11 -18.03 -25.09
CA ILE A 845 49.58 -18.42 -23.79
C ILE A 845 48.05 -18.39 -23.84
N TYR A 846 47.41 -19.38 -23.21
CA TYR A 846 45.96 -19.36 -23.02
C TYR A 846 45.53 -18.15 -22.19
N ILE A 847 44.37 -17.59 -22.52
CA ILE A 847 43.75 -16.49 -21.77
C ILE A 847 42.47 -16.99 -21.10
N SER A 848 42.14 -16.43 -19.94
CA SER A 848 40.76 -16.50 -19.44
C SER A 848 39.88 -15.68 -20.37
N VAL A 849 38.68 -16.20 -20.66
CA VAL A 849 37.64 -15.51 -21.42
C VAL A 849 36.39 -15.50 -20.58
N ARG A 850 35.71 -14.36 -20.62
CA ARG A 850 34.52 -14.06 -19.83
C ARG A 850 33.41 -15.09 -20.11
N GLY A 851 32.88 -15.69 -19.04
CA GLY A 851 31.91 -16.78 -19.12
C GLY A 851 32.49 -18.16 -19.39
N GLY A 852 33.82 -18.31 -19.37
CA GLY A 852 34.52 -19.58 -19.57
C GLY A 852 34.52 -20.07 -21.03
N VAL A 853 35.27 -21.14 -21.28
CA VAL A 853 35.44 -21.71 -22.64
C VAL A 853 34.52 -22.92 -22.82
N ALA A 854 33.54 -22.82 -23.72
CA ALA A 854 32.59 -23.89 -23.99
C ALA A 854 33.13 -24.98 -24.93
N GLU A 855 33.95 -24.63 -25.91
CA GLU A 855 34.38 -25.52 -27.00
C GLU A 855 35.86 -25.29 -27.35
N ALA A 856 36.52 -26.29 -27.93
CA ALA A 856 37.91 -26.20 -28.40
C ALA A 856 37.96 -25.71 -29.86
N PRO A 857 39.01 -24.98 -30.30
CA PRO A 857 40.25 -24.67 -29.59
C PRO A 857 40.11 -23.55 -28.53
N CYS A 858 40.85 -23.67 -27.42
CA CYS A 858 40.88 -22.63 -26.40
C CYS A 858 41.51 -21.31 -26.92
N PRO A 859 40.95 -20.14 -26.56
CA PRO A 859 41.50 -18.84 -26.93
C PRO A 859 42.87 -18.59 -26.30
N PHE A 860 43.79 -18.05 -27.10
CA PHE A 860 45.16 -17.73 -26.71
C PHE A 860 45.59 -16.37 -27.25
N LYS A 861 46.61 -15.77 -26.63
CA LYS A 861 47.31 -14.58 -27.15
C LYS A 861 48.80 -14.83 -27.24
N CYS A 862 49.49 -14.11 -28.12
CA CYS A 862 50.94 -14.14 -28.16
C CYS A 862 51.55 -13.52 -26.90
N ILE A 863 52.73 -13.99 -26.47
CA ILE A 863 53.42 -13.52 -25.24
C ILE A 863 53.81 -12.03 -25.31
N SER A 864 53.86 -11.43 -26.50
CA SER A 864 54.19 -10.02 -26.71
C SER A 864 53.58 -9.50 -28.02
N ASP A 865 53.21 -8.21 -28.02
CA ASP A 865 52.64 -7.48 -29.17
C ASP A 865 53.55 -7.40 -30.41
N ARG A 866 54.81 -7.85 -30.30
CA ARG A 866 55.75 -8.00 -31.42
C ARG A 866 55.42 -9.18 -32.35
N TYR A 867 54.46 -10.01 -31.97
CA TYR A 867 54.06 -11.23 -32.67
C TYR A 867 52.59 -11.14 -33.07
N HIS A 868 52.29 -11.34 -34.35
CA HIS A 868 50.93 -11.23 -34.88
C HIS A 868 50.21 -12.59 -34.87
N MET A 869 48.92 -12.57 -34.50
CA MET A 869 48.03 -13.74 -34.60
C MET A 869 47.67 -14.03 -36.06
N PRO A 870 47.46 -15.29 -36.47
CA PRO A 870 47.23 -16.46 -35.60
C PRO A 870 48.48 -17.25 -35.20
N HIS A 871 49.62 -17.10 -35.88
CA HIS A 871 50.79 -17.98 -35.68
C HIS A 871 51.86 -17.42 -34.73
N CYS A 872 51.68 -16.20 -34.21
CA CYS A 872 52.67 -15.48 -33.41
C CYS A 872 54.02 -15.28 -34.13
N TYR A 873 53.95 -14.94 -35.41
CA TYR A 873 55.10 -14.60 -36.25
C TYR A 873 55.46 -13.12 -36.15
N THR A 874 56.70 -12.78 -36.47
CA THR A 874 57.13 -11.38 -36.63
C THR A 874 56.67 -10.83 -37.99
N ALA A 875 56.53 -9.51 -38.12
CA ALA A 875 56.09 -8.86 -39.36
C ALA A 875 56.98 -9.20 -40.60
N LEU A 876 58.26 -9.54 -40.38
CA LEU A 876 59.14 -10.02 -41.45
C LEU A 876 58.80 -11.46 -41.89
N GLU A 877 58.49 -12.34 -40.94
CA GLU A 877 58.11 -13.73 -41.20
C GLU A 877 56.75 -13.79 -41.93
N GLU A 878 55.76 -12.97 -41.54
CA GLU A 878 54.48 -12.88 -42.27
C GLU A 878 54.66 -12.41 -43.72
N LEU A 879 55.48 -11.39 -43.96
CA LEU A 879 55.82 -10.95 -45.32
C LEU A 879 56.48 -12.07 -46.13
N ILE A 880 57.36 -12.85 -45.49
CA ILE A 880 58.05 -13.97 -46.15
C ILE A 880 57.06 -15.10 -46.49
N TYR A 881 56.15 -15.46 -45.59
CA TYR A 881 55.23 -16.58 -45.80
C TYR A 881 54.00 -16.24 -46.66
N THR A 882 53.51 -15.00 -46.64
CA THR A 882 52.41 -14.54 -47.54
C THR A 882 52.77 -14.65 -49.02
N PHE A 883 54.06 -14.50 -49.38
CA PHE A 883 54.56 -14.72 -50.74
C PHE A 883 54.97 -16.17 -51.04
N GLY A 884 54.53 -17.16 -50.25
CA GLY A 884 54.84 -18.57 -50.47
C GLY A 884 56.19 -19.02 -49.89
N GLY A 885 56.72 -18.27 -48.92
CA GLY A 885 57.94 -18.61 -48.18
C GLY A 885 59.22 -17.96 -48.72
N PRO A 886 60.36 -18.20 -48.03
CA PRO A 886 61.62 -17.46 -48.26
C PRO A 886 62.11 -17.48 -49.72
N TRP A 887 61.90 -18.59 -50.41
CA TRP A 887 62.38 -18.82 -51.77
C TRP A 887 61.58 -18.03 -52.83
N LEU A 888 60.25 -17.99 -52.71
CA LEU A 888 59.40 -17.25 -53.65
C LEU A 888 59.49 -15.75 -53.41
N PHE A 889 59.52 -15.30 -52.15
CA PHE A 889 59.75 -13.90 -51.81
C PHE A 889 61.11 -13.40 -52.35
N GLY A 890 62.18 -14.19 -52.22
CA GLY A 890 63.49 -13.86 -52.77
C GLY A 890 63.51 -13.74 -54.30
N LEU A 891 62.83 -14.65 -55.01
CA LEU A 891 62.69 -14.58 -56.47
C LEU A 891 61.87 -13.37 -56.94
N LEU A 892 60.77 -13.06 -56.25
CA LEU A 892 59.96 -11.86 -56.52
C LEU A 892 60.75 -10.59 -56.28
N LEU A 893 61.54 -10.51 -55.21
CA LEU A 893 62.39 -9.35 -54.90
C LEU A 893 63.46 -9.13 -56.00
N ILE A 894 64.09 -10.19 -56.49
CA ILE A 894 65.05 -10.12 -57.60
C ILE A 894 64.36 -9.67 -58.89
N GLY A 895 63.19 -10.22 -59.21
CA GLY A 895 62.36 -9.79 -60.35
C GLY A 895 61.95 -8.32 -60.25
N LEU A 896 61.54 -7.88 -59.06
CA LEU A 896 61.19 -6.49 -58.78
C LEU A 896 62.39 -5.57 -58.95
N LEU A 897 63.59 -5.95 -58.49
CA LEU A 897 64.81 -5.15 -58.66
C LEU A 897 65.22 -4.99 -60.14
N ILE A 898 65.06 -6.05 -60.96
CA ILE A 898 65.28 -5.99 -62.41
C ILE A 898 64.24 -5.08 -63.09
N LEU A 899 62.97 -5.18 -62.68
CA LEU A 899 61.90 -4.32 -63.17
C LEU A 899 62.09 -2.86 -62.72
N LEU A 900 62.56 -2.63 -61.50
CA LEU A 900 62.88 -1.30 -60.97
C LEU A 900 64.04 -0.66 -61.74
N ALA A 901 65.06 -1.44 -62.11
CA ALA A 901 66.15 -0.95 -62.96
C ALA A 901 65.67 -0.53 -64.37
N LEU A 902 64.74 -1.30 -64.96
CA LEU A 902 64.08 -0.93 -66.22
C LEU A 902 63.20 0.31 -66.08
N VAL A 903 62.39 0.40 -65.01
CA VAL A 903 61.53 1.54 -64.73
C VAL A 903 62.35 2.80 -64.44
N LEU A 904 63.46 2.71 -63.71
CA LEU A 904 64.38 3.84 -63.45
C LEU A 904 65.07 4.37 -64.72
N SER A 905 65.24 3.53 -65.76
CA SER A 905 65.74 3.96 -67.07
C SER A 905 64.71 4.80 -67.84
N VAL A 906 63.42 4.53 -67.67
CA VAL A 906 62.31 5.23 -68.35
C VAL A 906 61.79 6.43 -67.53
N ALA A 907 61.81 6.35 -66.20
CA ALA A 907 61.26 7.32 -65.27
C ALA A 907 62.08 8.62 -65.14
N ARG A 908 63.25 8.73 -65.77
CA ARG A 908 64.05 9.97 -65.77
C ARG A 908 63.46 11.11 -66.61
N MET A 909 62.36 10.88 -67.35
CA MET A 909 61.83 11.86 -68.32
C MET A 909 60.50 12.53 -67.92
N LYS A 910 59.85 12.14 -66.81
CA LYS A 910 58.69 12.86 -66.25
C LYS A 910 58.33 12.36 -64.84
N PHE A 911 58.44 13.24 -63.83
CA PHE A 911 57.94 13.02 -62.47
C PHE A 911 57.56 14.36 -61.81
N VAL A 912 56.95 14.27 -60.61
CA VAL A 912 56.37 15.32 -59.75
C VAL A 912 54.93 15.68 -60.14
N GLY A 913 53.90 15.51 -59.29
CA GLY A 913 53.80 14.90 -57.95
C GLY A 913 52.31 14.86 -57.52
N VAL A 914 51.85 13.88 -56.71
CA VAL A 914 51.67 13.96 -55.23
C VAL A 914 50.39 14.76 -54.87
N ASP A 915 49.37 14.32 -54.10
CA ASP A 915 49.10 13.13 -53.24
C ASP A 915 47.54 12.99 -53.06
N GLU A 916 46.90 11.81 -52.89
CA GLU A 916 46.59 11.04 -51.63
C GLU A 916 45.68 11.77 -50.60
N LEU A 917 44.73 11.21 -49.80
CA LEU A 917 44.19 9.84 -49.51
C LEU A 917 42.67 9.93 -49.00
N PRO A 918 42.12 9.27 -47.93
CA PRO A 918 41.14 8.14 -48.06
C PRO A 918 39.86 8.14 -47.14
N GLY A 919 39.02 7.07 -47.19
CA GLY A 919 38.41 6.46 -45.96
C GLY A 919 36.85 6.25 -45.85
N PRO A 920 36.29 5.15 -45.24
CA PRO A 920 34.84 4.77 -45.34
C PRO A 920 34.04 4.23 -44.08
N ALA A 921 32.70 4.00 -44.24
CA ALA A 921 31.75 3.04 -43.51
C ALA A 921 31.16 3.41 -42.09
N PRO A 922 30.19 2.69 -41.39
CA PRO A 922 29.03 1.77 -41.72
C PRO A 922 27.69 1.78 -40.80
N THR A 923 26.66 0.91 -41.09
CA THR A 923 25.69 0.05 -40.24
C THR A 923 24.35 0.43 -39.43
N GLN A 924 23.27 -0.41 -39.63
CA GLN A 924 22.20 -1.08 -38.73
C GLN A 924 20.82 -0.51 -38.13
N HIS A 925 19.71 -1.33 -38.21
CA HIS A 925 18.39 -1.57 -37.45
C HIS A 925 17.36 -0.44 -36.96
N GLY A 926 16.09 -0.64 -36.48
CA GLY A 926 15.04 -1.74 -36.46
C GLY A 926 13.73 -1.59 -35.51
N SER A 927 12.59 -2.33 -35.75
CA SER A 927 11.36 -2.69 -34.88
C SER A 927 9.93 -2.00 -34.96
N GLN A 928 8.94 -2.29 -34.06
CA GLN A 928 7.44 -2.45 -34.29
C GLN A 928 6.50 -2.45 -33.01
N ILE A 929 5.17 -2.07 -33.07
CA ILE A 929 3.93 -2.44 -32.21
C ILE A 929 3.07 -1.21 -31.68
N ASP A 930 1.88 -1.31 -31.01
CA ASP A 930 0.43 -1.21 -31.48
C ASP A 930 -0.65 -0.28 -30.75
N HIS A 931 -1.97 -0.60 -30.90
CA HIS A 931 -3.31 -0.31 -30.26
C HIS A 931 -3.88 0.93 -29.44
N SER A 932 -5.24 1.07 -29.51
CA SER A 932 -6.16 1.87 -28.65
C SER A 932 -7.68 1.69 -28.97
N PHE A 933 -8.52 1.47 -27.96
CA PHE A 933 -9.99 1.67 -28.01
C PHE A 933 -10.44 2.24 -26.62
N PRO A 934 -11.73 2.53 -26.31
CA PRO A 934 -12.08 3.80 -25.66
C PRO A 934 -12.54 3.69 -24.18
N PHE A 935 -13.27 4.71 -23.72
CA PHE A 935 -13.22 5.32 -22.39
C PHE A 935 -14.48 5.08 -21.53
N LEU A 936 -14.34 5.18 -20.20
CA LEU A 936 -15.45 5.33 -19.23
C LEU A 936 -15.13 6.41 -18.18
N GLU A 937 -16.17 7.10 -17.71
CA GLU A 937 -16.07 8.26 -16.81
C GLU A 937 -16.14 7.86 -15.32
N SER A 938 -15.03 8.01 -14.60
CA SER A 938 -15.03 8.13 -13.13
C SER A 938 -13.75 8.80 -12.60
N LEU A 939 -12.60 8.56 -13.27
CA LEU A 939 -11.31 9.16 -12.93
C LEU A 939 -11.21 10.68 -13.16
N ASN A 940 -12.27 11.35 -13.62
CA ASN A 940 -12.13 12.65 -14.28
C ASN A 940 -11.89 13.82 -13.32
N GLU A 941 -12.37 13.76 -12.07
CA GLU A 941 -12.08 14.80 -11.04
C GLU A 941 -10.67 14.67 -10.46
N VAL A 942 -10.15 13.45 -10.28
CA VAL A 942 -8.75 13.23 -9.84
C VAL A 942 -7.75 13.53 -10.97
N LEU A 943 -8.17 13.40 -12.24
CA LEU A 943 -7.39 13.88 -13.38
C LEU A 943 -7.37 15.41 -13.54
N GLU A 944 -8.33 16.17 -12.97
CA GLU A 944 -8.35 17.63 -13.15
C GLU A 944 -7.26 18.37 -12.37
N THR A 945 -6.79 17.83 -11.24
CA THR A 945 -5.61 18.37 -10.55
C THR A 945 -4.34 18.16 -11.37
N ASN A 946 -4.08 16.95 -11.87
CA ASN A 946 -2.92 16.67 -12.74
C ASN A 946 -2.96 17.47 -14.06
N ARG A 947 -4.14 17.65 -14.66
CA ARG A 947 -4.30 18.45 -15.90
C ARG A 947 -3.96 19.93 -15.72
N ALA A 948 -4.11 20.49 -14.53
CA ALA A 948 -3.72 21.87 -14.25
C ALA A 948 -2.19 22.03 -14.19
N GLU A 949 -1.47 21.02 -13.71
CA GLU A 949 0.00 21.03 -13.68
C GLU A 949 0.60 20.77 -15.07
N GLU A 950 0.04 19.85 -15.86
CA GLU A 950 0.50 19.53 -17.22
C GLU A 950 0.49 20.76 -18.16
N SER A 951 -0.46 21.69 -17.99
CA SER A 951 -0.51 22.89 -18.85
C SER A 951 0.59 23.91 -18.51
N GLN A 952 1.15 23.85 -17.30
CA GLN A 952 2.21 24.76 -16.84
C GLN A 952 3.62 24.30 -17.24
N SER A 953 3.82 23.03 -17.60
CA SER A 953 5.12 22.47 -18.03
C SER A 953 5.28 22.35 -19.55
N HIS A 954 4.23 22.61 -20.34
CA HIS A 954 4.24 22.45 -21.80
C HIS A 954 5.14 23.47 -22.53
N VAL A 955 6.11 22.97 -23.29
CA VAL A 955 7.09 23.77 -24.05
C VAL A 955 6.60 24.06 -25.46
N HIS A 956 6.37 23.04 -26.28
CA HIS A 956 6.10 23.21 -27.71
C HIS A 956 5.34 22.01 -28.30
N ARG A 957 4.55 22.29 -29.33
CA ARG A 957 3.74 21.32 -30.09
C ARG A 957 4.25 21.21 -31.52
N MET A 958 4.78 20.05 -31.90
CA MET A 958 5.21 19.75 -33.27
C MET A 958 4.09 19.03 -34.02
N TYR A 959 3.68 19.54 -35.18
CA TYR A 959 2.65 18.92 -36.01
C TYR A 959 3.25 17.98 -37.06
N PHE A 960 2.59 16.84 -37.28
CA PHE A 960 2.94 15.93 -38.37
C PHE A 960 2.58 16.52 -39.75
N MET A 961 3.48 16.35 -40.70
CA MET A 961 3.32 16.71 -42.10
C MET A 961 2.63 15.59 -42.88
N GLY A 962 1.82 15.98 -43.88
CA GLY A 962 1.12 15.05 -44.78
C GLY A 962 -0.33 14.69 -44.38
N PRO A 963 -1.20 14.31 -45.34
CA PRO A 963 -2.65 14.10 -45.14
C PRO A 963 -3.05 12.70 -44.61
N ASN A 964 -2.12 11.95 -44.02
CA ASN A 964 -2.33 10.58 -43.54
C ASN A 964 -3.01 9.63 -44.55
N THR A 965 -2.50 9.57 -45.79
CA THR A 965 -3.04 8.68 -46.84
C THR A 965 -2.03 7.58 -47.17
N PHE A 966 -2.48 6.44 -47.71
CA PHE A 966 -1.58 5.32 -48.04
C PHE A 966 -0.37 5.70 -48.93
N GLY A 967 -0.53 6.70 -49.82
CA GLY A 967 0.56 7.22 -50.67
C GLY A 967 1.30 8.45 -50.12
N LYS A 968 0.81 9.06 -49.03
CA LYS A 968 1.45 10.18 -48.31
C LYS A 968 1.12 10.04 -46.81
N PRO A 969 1.89 9.23 -46.06
CA PRO A 969 1.72 9.05 -44.62
C PRO A 969 2.08 10.32 -43.84
N TRP A 970 1.82 10.29 -42.53
CA TRP A 970 2.37 11.27 -41.60
C TRP A 970 3.89 11.16 -41.50
N HIS A 971 4.58 12.29 -41.29
CA HIS A 971 6.00 12.35 -40.96
C HIS A 971 6.33 13.65 -40.19
N LEU A 972 7.40 13.64 -39.41
CA LEU A 972 8.00 14.80 -38.74
C LEU A 972 9.30 15.23 -39.46
N PRO A 973 9.66 16.52 -39.41
CA PRO A 973 10.95 17.00 -39.94
C PRO A 973 12.13 16.63 -39.01
N HIS A 974 13.28 16.29 -39.58
CA HIS A 974 14.53 15.98 -38.84
C HIS A 974 15.26 17.22 -38.29
N THR A 975 14.58 18.35 -38.16
CA THR A 975 15.13 19.59 -37.59
C THR A 975 14.26 20.01 -36.41
N PRO A 976 14.76 19.93 -35.16
CA PRO A 976 13.99 20.39 -34.00
C PRO A 976 13.77 21.92 -34.08
N PRO A 977 12.55 22.42 -33.80
CA PRO A 977 12.29 23.84 -33.67
C PRO A 977 13.20 24.50 -32.62
N GLU A 978 13.47 25.80 -32.75
CA GLU A 978 14.37 26.53 -31.84
C GLU A 978 13.98 26.37 -30.36
N GLN A 979 12.67 26.34 -30.07
CA GLN A 979 12.14 26.18 -28.70
C GLN A 979 12.32 24.76 -28.14
N VAL A 980 12.48 23.74 -29.00
CA VAL A 980 12.71 22.34 -28.63
C VAL A 980 14.21 22.04 -28.55
N LYS A 981 15.02 22.71 -29.38
CA LYS A 981 16.49 22.56 -29.45
C LYS A 981 17.22 22.73 -28.11
N GLU A 982 16.65 23.49 -27.17
CA GLU A 982 17.22 23.68 -25.84
C GLU A 982 16.95 22.53 -24.86
N ILE A 983 15.85 21.78 -25.06
CA ILE A 983 15.44 20.65 -24.20
C ILE A 983 15.83 19.29 -24.78
N VAL A 984 16.20 19.21 -26.07
CA VAL A 984 16.63 17.95 -26.72
C VAL A 984 18.10 17.90 -27.13
N TYR A 985 18.62 16.69 -27.28
CA TYR A 985 19.86 16.40 -28.00
C TYR A 985 19.56 16.16 -29.49
N GLU A 986 20.17 16.93 -30.39
CA GLU A 986 19.87 16.90 -31.83
C GLU A 986 20.07 15.52 -32.47
N GLY A 987 21.15 14.80 -32.10
CA GLY A 987 21.43 13.46 -32.63
C GLY A 987 20.33 12.44 -32.31
N PRO A 988 20.06 12.14 -31.01
CA PRO A 988 18.98 11.25 -30.61
C PRO A 988 17.57 11.73 -31.00
N PHE A 989 17.36 13.05 -31.15
CA PHE A 989 16.11 13.59 -31.70
C PHE A 989 15.90 13.18 -33.17
N ASN A 990 16.97 13.14 -33.98
CA ASN A 990 16.87 12.71 -35.37
C ASN A 990 16.53 11.21 -35.46
N THR A 991 17.15 10.38 -34.62
CA THR A 991 16.82 8.95 -34.48
C THR A 991 15.35 8.74 -34.10
N PHE A 992 14.86 9.49 -33.12
CA PHE A 992 13.44 9.49 -32.73
C PHE A 992 12.50 9.87 -33.89
N VAL A 993 12.88 10.85 -34.71
CA VAL A 993 12.12 11.23 -35.90
C VAL A 993 12.17 10.14 -36.98
N ASP A 994 13.31 9.49 -37.21
CA ASP A 994 13.44 8.35 -38.13
C ASP A 994 12.52 7.19 -37.72
N GLU A 995 12.52 6.82 -36.44
CA GLU A 995 11.70 5.75 -35.87
C GLU A 995 10.20 6.08 -35.98
N ILE A 996 9.77 7.26 -35.53
CA ILE A 996 8.38 7.73 -35.69
C ILE A 996 7.94 7.76 -37.16
N ASN A 997 8.80 8.26 -38.06
CA ASN A 997 8.51 8.31 -39.49
C ASN A 997 8.34 6.90 -40.07
N SER A 998 9.18 5.96 -39.67
CA SER A 998 9.09 4.56 -40.08
C SER A 998 7.76 3.92 -39.64
N ILE A 999 7.38 4.12 -38.36
CA ILE A 999 6.13 3.61 -37.78
C ILE A 999 4.91 4.21 -38.49
N ALA A 1000 4.96 5.49 -38.87
CA ALA A 1000 3.88 6.18 -39.58
C ALA A 1000 3.69 5.71 -41.04
N THR A 1001 4.68 5.07 -41.68
CA THR A 1001 4.55 4.59 -43.07
C THR A 1001 3.55 3.44 -43.25
N TYR A 1002 2.81 3.42 -44.36
CA TYR A 1002 1.89 2.34 -44.71
C TYR A 1002 2.57 1.29 -45.61
N GLN A 1003 2.25 0.01 -45.39
CA GLN A 1003 2.72 -1.06 -46.28
C GLN A 1003 1.91 -1.10 -47.58
N TRP A 1004 2.55 -1.46 -48.70
CA TRP A 1004 1.98 -1.38 -50.05
C TRP A 1004 0.68 -2.18 -50.23
N TRP A 1005 0.55 -3.33 -49.56
CA TRP A 1005 -0.64 -4.19 -49.65
C TRP A 1005 -1.87 -3.54 -48.99
N GLU A 1006 -1.68 -2.65 -48.00
CA GLU A 1006 -2.78 -1.95 -47.32
C GLU A 1006 -3.51 -1.00 -48.28
N GLY A 1007 -2.72 -0.27 -49.09
CA GLY A 1007 -3.22 0.58 -50.16
C GLY A 1007 -3.84 -0.21 -51.30
N ALA A 1008 -3.32 -1.40 -51.60
CA ALA A 1008 -3.92 -2.31 -52.58
C ALA A 1008 -5.30 -2.81 -52.13
N MET A 1009 -5.44 -3.23 -50.87
CA MET A 1009 -6.73 -3.64 -50.30
C MET A 1009 -7.73 -2.50 -50.26
N TYR A 1010 -7.31 -1.30 -49.85
CA TYR A 1010 -8.16 -0.10 -49.92
C TYR A 1010 -8.63 0.18 -51.36
N SER A 1011 -7.73 0.08 -52.34
CA SER A 1011 -8.06 0.31 -53.76
C SER A 1011 -9.11 -0.71 -54.26
N ILE A 1012 -8.93 -1.99 -53.97
CA ILE A 1012 -9.90 -3.05 -54.29
C ILE A 1012 -11.26 -2.78 -53.63
N LEU A 1013 -11.27 -2.50 -52.31
CA LEU A 1013 -12.50 -2.21 -51.58
C LEU A 1013 -13.18 -0.93 -52.08
N SER A 1014 -12.44 0.09 -52.51
CA SER A 1014 -13.02 1.35 -52.99
C SER A 1014 -13.83 1.20 -54.28
N VAL A 1015 -13.48 0.21 -55.10
CA VAL A 1015 -14.21 -0.16 -56.33
C VAL A 1015 -15.41 -1.06 -56.01
N LEU A 1016 -15.27 -1.99 -55.06
CA LEU A 1016 -16.32 -2.96 -54.72
C LEU A 1016 -17.41 -2.40 -53.78
N ALA A 1017 -17.00 -1.69 -52.73
CA ALA A 1017 -17.86 -1.19 -51.66
C ALA A 1017 -17.18 -0.03 -50.91
N TYR A 1018 -17.32 1.19 -51.44
CA TYR A 1018 -16.69 2.40 -50.87
C TYR A 1018 -16.85 2.59 -49.34
N PRO A 1019 -18.01 2.31 -48.71
CA PRO A 1019 -18.13 2.41 -47.24
C PRO A 1019 -17.20 1.46 -46.47
N LEU A 1020 -16.93 0.25 -47.02
CA LEU A 1020 -15.98 -0.70 -46.45
C LEU A 1020 -14.53 -0.28 -46.69
N ALA A 1021 -14.24 0.41 -47.79
CA ALA A 1021 -12.93 1.00 -48.04
C ALA A 1021 -12.64 2.13 -47.04
N TRP A 1022 -13.62 3.00 -46.80
CA TRP A 1022 -13.49 4.11 -45.86
C TRP A 1022 -13.33 3.61 -44.40
N SER A 1023 -14.11 2.60 -43.98
CA SER A 1023 -13.94 2.00 -42.65
C SER A 1023 -12.60 1.27 -42.50
N TRP A 1024 -12.14 0.55 -43.53
CA TRP A 1024 -10.80 -0.05 -43.58
C TRP A 1024 -9.70 1.01 -43.41
N GLN A 1025 -9.78 2.12 -44.15
CA GLN A 1025 -8.82 3.21 -44.04
C GLN A 1025 -8.81 3.85 -42.65
N HIS A 1026 -9.98 4.12 -42.07
CA HIS A 1026 -10.07 4.66 -40.70
C HIS A 1026 -9.54 3.67 -39.65
N TRP A 1027 -9.77 2.37 -39.84
CA TRP A 1027 -9.23 1.34 -38.95
C TRP A 1027 -7.69 1.27 -39.02
N ARG A 1028 -7.09 1.26 -40.22
CA ARG A 1028 -5.62 1.32 -40.37
C ARG A 1028 -5.03 2.62 -39.83
N ARG A 1029 -5.69 3.77 -40.01
CA ARG A 1029 -5.26 5.05 -39.43
C ARG A 1029 -5.28 5.05 -37.90
N ARG A 1030 -6.32 4.47 -37.29
CA ARG A 1030 -6.38 4.25 -35.84
C ARG A 1030 -5.17 3.40 -35.43
N LEU A 1031 -4.97 2.24 -36.05
CA LEU A 1031 -3.85 1.34 -35.78
C LEU A 1031 -2.47 2.03 -35.87
N LYS A 1032 -2.28 3.03 -36.73
CA LYS A 1032 -1.03 3.79 -36.81
C LYS A 1032 -0.84 4.84 -35.72
N LEU A 1033 -1.87 5.65 -35.41
CA LEU A 1033 -1.82 6.60 -34.28
C LEU A 1033 -1.53 5.88 -32.95
N GLN A 1034 -2.09 4.68 -32.85
CA GLN A 1034 -1.95 3.77 -31.74
C GLN A 1034 -0.50 3.35 -31.55
N ARG A 1035 0.12 2.76 -32.58
CA ARG A 1035 1.53 2.38 -32.60
C ARG A 1035 2.44 3.51 -32.12
N LEU A 1036 2.18 4.73 -32.59
CA LEU A 1036 2.93 5.93 -32.19
C LEU A 1036 2.74 6.32 -30.71
N ARG A 1037 1.63 5.95 -30.07
CA ARG A 1037 1.38 6.17 -28.63
C ARG A 1037 2.01 5.11 -27.75
N GLU A 1038 1.92 3.82 -28.13
CA GLU A 1038 2.61 2.74 -27.41
C GLU A 1038 4.14 2.91 -27.52
N PHE A 1039 4.64 3.23 -28.72
CA PHE A 1039 6.06 3.54 -28.93
C PHE A 1039 6.56 4.66 -28.00
N VAL A 1040 5.92 5.83 -28.00
CA VAL A 1040 6.36 6.97 -27.15
C VAL A 1040 6.09 6.76 -25.66
N ARG A 1041 5.17 5.88 -25.25
CA ARG A 1041 4.85 5.64 -23.83
C ARG A 1041 5.69 4.53 -23.18
N SER A 1042 6.11 3.53 -23.95
CA SER A 1042 6.68 2.29 -23.38
C SER A 1042 7.85 1.68 -24.14
N GLU A 1043 8.10 2.03 -25.41
CA GLU A 1043 9.23 1.46 -26.18
C GLU A 1043 10.40 2.44 -26.29
N TYR A 1044 10.12 3.74 -26.41
CA TYR A 1044 11.13 4.79 -26.52
C TYR A 1044 11.58 5.29 -25.14
N ASP A 1045 12.89 5.28 -24.89
CA ASP A 1045 13.54 5.64 -23.62
C ASP A 1045 13.61 7.16 -23.32
N HIS A 1046 12.96 7.97 -24.16
CA HIS A 1046 13.04 9.43 -24.18
C HIS A 1046 14.49 9.98 -24.26
N ALA A 1047 15.47 9.24 -24.78
CA ALA A 1047 16.89 9.65 -24.82
C ALA A 1047 17.16 10.99 -25.51
N CYS A 1048 16.26 11.47 -26.37
CA CYS A 1048 16.36 12.82 -26.92
C CYS A 1048 16.19 13.91 -25.87
N LEU A 1049 15.49 13.71 -24.74
CA LEU A 1049 15.35 14.71 -23.68
C LEU A 1049 16.63 14.87 -22.86
N ARG A 1050 16.94 16.11 -22.48
CA ARG A 1050 18.07 16.44 -21.59
C ARG A 1050 17.79 16.09 -20.13
N SER A 1051 16.59 16.43 -19.63
CA SER A 1051 16.10 16.09 -18.29
C SER A 1051 16.36 14.62 -17.93
N CYS A 1052 16.87 14.38 -16.72
CA CYS A 1052 16.98 13.04 -16.18
C CYS A 1052 15.63 12.56 -15.64
N ARG A 1053 14.85 13.48 -15.03
CA ARG A 1053 13.54 13.16 -14.46
C ARG A 1053 12.51 12.77 -15.53
N SER A 1054 12.43 13.50 -16.63
CA SER A 1054 11.46 13.21 -17.71
C SER A 1054 11.77 11.92 -18.45
N ARG A 1055 13.04 11.49 -18.49
CA ARG A 1055 13.46 10.18 -18.98
C ARG A 1055 13.09 9.05 -18.02
N ALA A 1056 13.34 9.23 -16.73
CA ALA A 1056 13.01 8.23 -15.71
C ALA A 1056 11.49 8.00 -15.54
N LEU A 1057 10.66 9.03 -15.77
CA LEU A 1057 9.21 8.97 -15.57
C LEU A 1057 8.39 8.76 -16.86
N TYR A 1058 9.00 8.81 -18.06
CA TYR A 1058 8.30 8.72 -19.35
C TYR A 1058 7.21 9.81 -19.55
N GLU A 1059 7.40 10.98 -18.92
CA GLU A 1059 6.40 12.08 -18.87
C GLU A 1059 6.67 13.24 -19.84
N GLY A 1060 7.87 13.31 -20.43
CA GLY A 1060 8.32 14.51 -21.17
C GLY A 1060 7.83 14.66 -22.61
N ILE A 1061 7.24 13.63 -23.22
CA ILE A 1061 6.73 13.65 -24.61
C ILE A 1061 5.38 12.94 -24.68
N LYS A 1062 4.38 13.52 -25.36
CA LYS A 1062 3.06 12.88 -25.58
C LYS A 1062 2.61 13.01 -27.03
N VAL A 1063 1.89 12.01 -27.56
CA VAL A 1063 1.38 11.99 -28.96
C VAL A 1063 -0.15 12.00 -29.02
N ALA A 1064 -0.70 12.95 -29.76
CA ALA A 1064 -2.14 13.08 -29.96
C ALA A 1064 -2.50 13.42 -31.42
N ALA A 1065 -3.80 13.35 -31.73
CA ALA A 1065 -4.32 13.59 -33.06
C ALA A 1065 -5.78 14.02 -33.03
N THR A 1066 -6.23 14.66 -34.09
CA THR A 1066 -7.62 15.09 -34.29
C THR A 1066 -8.55 13.88 -34.51
N SER A 1067 -9.84 14.06 -34.20
CA SER A 1067 -10.85 12.97 -34.20
C SER A 1067 -11.09 12.34 -35.58
N ASP A 1068 -10.80 13.06 -36.66
CA ASP A 1068 -10.84 12.63 -38.05
C ASP A 1068 -9.55 11.92 -38.51
N LEU A 1069 -8.49 11.92 -37.68
CA LEU A 1069 -7.20 11.27 -37.93
C LEU A 1069 -6.46 11.79 -39.18
N MET A 1070 -6.69 13.06 -39.55
CA MET A 1070 -5.99 13.73 -40.65
C MET A 1070 -4.76 14.49 -40.15
N LEU A 1071 -4.81 15.03 -38.93
CA LEU A 1071 -3.73 15.79 -38.29
C LEU A 1071 -3.30 15.12 -36.98
N ALA A 1072 -2.00 14.94 -36.80
CA ALA A 1072 -1.38 14.46 -35.56
C ALA A 1072 -0.34 15.49 -35.06
N TYR A 1073 0.02 15.39 -33.78
CA TYR A 1073 1.04 16.23 -33.15
C TYR A 1073 1.73 15.55 -31.96
N VAL A 1074 2.93 16.05 -31.65
CA VAL A 1074 3.76 15.66 -30.51
C VAL A 1074 3.94 16.88 -29.61
N ASP A 1075 3.59 16.72 -28.33
CA ASP A 1075 3.73 17.74 -27.29
C ASP A 1075 4.93 17.44 -26.39
N PHE A 1076 5.76 18.46 -26.14
CA PHE A 1076 6.95 18.37 -25.28
C PHE A 1076 6.74 19.10 -23.95
N PHE A 1077 7.18 18.49 -22.85
CA PHE A 1077 6.98 18.98 -21.48
C PHE A 1077 8.32 19.04 -20.71
N LEU A 1078 8.49 20.06 -19.86
CA LEU A 1078 9.66 20.22 -19.00
C LEU A 1078 9.65 19.25 -17.82
N GLY A 1079 10.81 18.66 -17.55
CA GLY A 1079 11.08 17.98 -16.29
C GLY A 1079 11.18 18.97 -15.13
N GLY A 1080 10.79 18.55 -13.93
CA GLY A 1080 10.90 19.37 -12.72
C GLY A 1080 12.35 19.78 -12.35
N ASP A 1081 13.33 19.08 -12.91
CA ASP A 1081 14.77 19.33 -12.83
C ASP A 1081 15.27 20.41 -13.82
N GLU A 1082 14.48 20.76 -14.85
CA GLU A 1082 14.84 21.75 -15.88
C GLU A 1082 14.15 23.12 -15.72
N LYS A 1083 13.53 23.39 -14.55
CA LYS A 1083 12.84 24.67 -14.27
C LYS A 1083 13.78 25.87 -14.27
N ARG A 1084 13.96 26.48 -15.44
CA ARG A 1084 14.60 27.80 -15.65
C ARG A 1084 13.57 28.92 -15.55
N THR A 1085 14.01 30.16 -15.37
CA THR A 1085 13.13 31.35 -15.40
C THR A 1085 12.56 31.65 -16.78
N ASP A 1086 13.18 31.09 -17.82
CA ASP A 1086 13.01 31.47 -19.22
C ASP A 1086 12.18 30.43 -20.00
N LEU A 1087 11.97 29.26 -19.40
CA LEU A 1087 11.24 28.12 -19.94
C LEU A 1087 10.21 27.61 -18.91
N PRO A 1088 8.96 27.32 -19.30
CA PRO A 1088 8.44 27.36 -20.66
C PRO A 1088 8.10 28.81 -21.09
N PRO A 1089 8.22 29.13 -22.40
CA PRO A 1089 8.00 30.49 -22.89
C PRO A 1089 6.53 30.91 -22.67
N ARG A 1090 6.31 32.17 -22.29
CA ARG A 1090 4.96 32.78 -22.19
C ARG A 1090 4.35 32.95 -23.58
N LEU A 1091 3.02 33.06 -23.68
CA LEU A 1091 2.33 33.17 -24.98
C LEU A 1091 2.92 34.28 -25.87
N HIS A 1092 3.22 35.46 -25.30
CA HIS A 1092 3.84 36.57 -26.02
C HIS A 1092 5.21 36.25 -26.65
N GLN A 1093 5.98 35.32 -26.07
CA GLN A 1093 7.27 34.86 -26.61
C GLN A 1093 7.10 33.73 -27.65
N ARG A 1094 5.88 33.20 -27.83
CA ARG A 1094 5.55 32.15 -28.81
C ARG A 1094 4.94 32.69 -30.10
N PHE A 1095 4.60 33.98 -30.18
CA PHE A 1095 4.05 34.55 -31.40
C PHE A 1095 5.14 34.69 -32.50
N PRO A 1096 4.85 34.36 -33.77
CA PRO A 1096 3.58 33.85 -34.29
C PRO A 1096 3.30 32.38 -33.92
N VAL A 1097 2.10 32.08 -33.43
CA VAL A 1097 1.64 30.70 -33.16
C VAL A 1097 0.85 30.18 -34.35
N SER A 1098 1.30 29.07 -34.95
CA SER A 1098 0.60 28.38 -36.03
C SER A 1098 -0.38 27.33 -35.50
N LEU A 1099 -1.64 27.40 -35.92
CA LEU A 1099 -2.70 26.45 -35.57
C LEU A 1099 -3.31 25.84 -36.85
N PRO A 1100 -2.79 24.69 -37.33
CA PRO A 1100 -3.34 24.01 -38.51
C PRO A 1100 -4.73 23.43 -38.24
N PHE A 1101 -5.56 23.38 -39.29
CA PHE A 1101 -6.85 22.71 -39.26
C PHE A 1101 -6.69 21.20 -39.49
N GLY A 1102 -7.47 20.41 -38.75
CA GLY A 1102 -7.83 19.05 -39.17
C GLY A 1102 -8.82 19.07 -40.33
N GLY A 1103 -9.03 17.93 -40.97
CA GLY A 1103 -9.85 17.77 -42.16
C GLY A 1103 -9.16 18.12 -43.48
N ASP A 1104 -9.74 17.67 -44.59
CA ASP A 1104 -9.33 18.06 -45.96
C ASP A 1104 -10.40 18.90 -46.68
N GLY A 1105 -11.49 19.25 -46.00
CA GLY A 1105 -12.64 19.94 -46.59
C GLY A 1105 -13.53 19.03 -47.44
N SER A 1106 -13.43 17.71 -47.26
CA SER A 1106 -14.39 16.75 -47.80
C SER A 1106 -15.65 16.67 -46.94
N TYR A 1107 -16.72 16.07 -47.47
CA TYR A 1107 -17.96 15.85 -46.71
C TYR A 1107 -17.78 14.87 -45.53
N MET A 1108 -16.79 13.98 -45.59
CA MET A 1108 -16.46 13.04 -44.51
C MET A 1108 -15.47 13.61 -43.49
N ALA A 1109 -14.61 14.56 -43.90
CA ALA A 1109 -13.63 15.22 -43.04
C ALA A 1109 -13.61 16.74 -43.34
N PRO A 1110 -14.62 17.50 -42.90
CA PRO A 1110 -14.67 18.95 -43.06
C PRO A 1110 -13.55 19.62 -42.28
N PHE A 1111 -13.11 20.80 -42.70
CA PHE A 1111 -12.09 21.54 -41.96
C PHE A 1111 -12.57 21.88 -40.55
N SER A 1112 -11.67 21.71 -39.57
CA SER A 1112 -11.92 22.11 -38.19
C SER A 1112 -10.63 22.48 -37.45
N LEU A 1113 -10.71 23.54 -36.67
CA LEU A 1113 -9.70 23.89 -35.67
C LEU A 1113 -9.97 23.08 -34.41
N HIS A 1114 -9.02 22.24 -34.02
CA HIS A 1114 -9.04 21.54 -32.74
C HIS A 1114 -8.47 22.47 -31.65
N SER A 1115 -9.19 22.61 -30.53
CA SER A 1115 -8.72 23.36 -29.35
C SER A 1115 -8.87 22.49 -28.13
N ASP A 1116 -7.80 21.81 -27.80
CA ASP A 1116 -7.60 20.99 -26.60
C ASP A 1116 -7.07 21.83 -25.42
N ASN A 1117 -7.09 21.25 -24.22
CA ASN A 1117 -6.88 21.98 -22.96
C ASN A 1117 -5.54 22.75 -22.92
N ILE A 1118 -4.48 22.22 -23.54
CA ILE A 1118 -3.18 22.89 -23.64
C ILE A 1118 -3.29 24.19 -24.45
N VAL A 1119 -3.92 24.16 -25.63
CA VAL A 1119 -4.10 25.34 -26.49
C VAL A 1119 -5.00 26.37 -25.80
N THR A 1120 -6.09 25.93 -25.17
CA THR A 1120 -6.96 26.82 -24.39
C THR A 1120 -6.21 27.47 -23.22
N SER A 1121 -5.40 26.70 -22.47
CA SER A 1121 -4.62 27.21 -21.33
C SER A 1121 -3.48 28.13 -21.75
N LEU A 1122 -2.89 27.91 -22.93
CA LEU A 1122 -1.92 28.84 -23.52
C LEU A 1122 -2.60 30.16 -23.91
N MET A 1123 -3.72 30.08 -24.63
CA MET A 1123 -4.47 31.27 -25.06
C MET A 1123 -5.06 32.05 -23.88
N SER A 1124 -5.37 31.38 -22.75
CA SER A 1124 -5.88 32.04 -21.54
C SER A 1124 -4.91 33.02 -20.90
N GLN A 1125 -3.64 33.03 -21.30
CA GLN A 1125 -2.65 34.02 -20.86
C GLN A 1125 -2.93 35.43 -21.41
N SER A 1126 -3.68 35.56 -22.51
CA SER A 1126 -4.05 36.86 -23.10
C SER A 1126 -5.55 36.99 -23.38
N VAL A 1127 -6.23 35.93 -23.82
CA VAL A 1127 -7.65 35.93 -24.21
C VAL A 1127 -8.47 35.07 -23.25
N PRO A 1128 -9.56 35.57 -22.63
CA PRO A 1128 -10.39 34.77 -21.73
C PRO A 1128 -10.87 33.45 -22.36
N PRO A 1129 -10.79 32.30 -21.67
CA PRO A 1129 -11.15 30.98 -22.23
C PRO A 1129 -12.54 30.94 -22.88
N THR A 1130 -13.52 31.64 -22.29
CA THR A 1130 -14.89 31.73 -22.81
C THR A 1130 -14.98 32.48 -24.14
N THR A 1131 -14.13 33.49 -24.35
CA THR A 1131 -13.98 34.22 -25.62
C THR A 1131 -13.28 33.34 -26.66
N TRP A 1132 -12.20 32.65 -26.27
CA TRP A 1132 -11.48 31.72 -27.15
C TRP A 1132 -12.38 30.57 -27.62
N TYR A 1133 -13.07 29.87 -26.71
CA TYR A 1133 -14.00 28.79 -27.08
C TYR A 1133 -15.13 29.25 -28.01
N ARG A 1134 -15.69 30.45 -27.80
CA ARG A 1134 -16.71 31.03 -28.69
C ARG A 1134 -16.15 31.35 -30.07
N MET A 1135 -14.91 31.84 -30.16
CA MET A 1135 -14.22 32.08 -31.41
C MET A 1135 -13.97 30.76 -32.17
N VAL A 1136 -13.43 29.74 -31.51
CA VAL A 1136 -13.18 28.41 -32.12
C VAL A 1136 -14.48 27.76 -32.58
N ALA A 1137 -15.55 27.81 -31.78
CA ALA A 1137 -16.86 27.27 -32.14
C ALA A 1137 -17.49 28.02 -33.34
N GLY A 1138 -17.42 29.35 -33.35
CA GLY A 1138 -17.89 30.18 -34.45
C GLY A 1138 -17.11 29.93 -35.75
N LEU A 1139 -15.78 29.81 -35.65
CA LEU A 1139 -14.92 29.48 -36.78
C LEU A 1139 -15.24 28.09 -37.33
N ASN A 1140 -15.36 27.07 -36.47
CA ASN A 1140 -15.70 25.70 -36.87
C ASN A 1140 -17.09 25.60 -37.52
N ALA A 1141 -18.04 26.48 -37.18
CA ALA A 1141 -19.31 26.58 -37.89
C ALA A 1141 -19.13 27.09 -39.33
N GLN A 1142 -18.20 28.03 -39.57
CA GLN A 1142 -17.88 28.52 -40.91
C GLN A 1142 -17.03 27.52 -41.71
N LEU A 1143 -16.03 26.89 -41.08
CA LEU A 1143 -15.14 25.92 -41.74
C LEU A 1143 -15.88 24.68 -42.28
N ARG A 1144 -16.98 24.27 -41.64
CA ARG A 1144 -17.87 23.20 -42.16
C ARG A 1144 -18.49 23.51 -43.54
N LEU A 1145 -18.55 24.78 -43.94
CA LEU A 1145 -19.04 25.21 -45.26
C LEU A 1145 -17.93 25.25 -46.32
N VAL A 1146 -16.67 25.01 -45.93
CA VAL A 1146 -15.51 25.06 -46.83
C VAL A 1146 -15.36 23.75 -47.58
N CYS A 1147 -15.66 23.75 -48.88
CA CYS A 1147 -15.52 22.57 -49.74
C CYS A 1147 -14.17 22.51 -50.46
N ARG A 1148 -13.47 21.37 -50.38
CA ARG A 1148 -12.17 21.07 -51.02
C ARG A 1148 -12.08 21.44 -52.52
N GLY A 1149 -13.17 21.33 -53.27
CA GLY A 1149 -13.22 21.65 -54.70
C GLY A 1149 -13.42 23.14 -55.04
N ARG A 1150 -13.69 24.02 -54.07
CA ARG A 1150 -13.99 25.45 -54.30
C ARG A 1150 -13.37 26.39 -53.26
N LEU A 1151 -12.21 26.01 -52.69
CA LEU A 1151 -11.55 26.70 -51.57
C LEU A 1151 -11.48 28.22 -51.70
N ARG A 1152 -11.06 28.75 -52.85
CA ARG A 1152 -10.93 30.21 -53.08
C ARG A 1152 -12.25 30.98 -52.93
N VAL A 1153 -13.38 30.34 -53.20
CA VAL A 1153 -14.72 30.94 -53.04
C VAL A 1153 -15.28 30.68 -51.65
N THR A 1154 -15.05 29.49 -51.09
CA THR A 1154 -15.65 29.07 -49.81
C THR A 1154 -14.87 29.49 -48.56
N LEU A 1155 -13.59 29.88 -48.69
CA LEU A 1155 -12.82 30.52 -47.61
C LEU A 1155 -13.10 32.03 -47.49
N HIS A 1156 -13.64 32.69 -48.53
CA HIS A 1156 -13.93 34.13 -48.51
C HIS A 1156 -14.93 34.56 -47.42
N PRO A 1157 -16.01 33.80 -47.12
CA PRO A 1157 -16.85 34.04 -45.95
C PRO A 1157 -16.09 33.88 -44.61
N VAL A 1158 -15.14 32.96 -44.54
CA VAL A 1158 -14.32 32.72 -43.34
C VAL A 1158 -13.40 33.92 -43.08
N LEU A 1159 -12.70 34.40 -44.11
CA LEU A 1159 -11.88 35.62 -44.06
C LEU A 1159 -12.70 36.82 -43.61
N ARG A 1160 -13.84 37.09 -44.25
CA ARG A 1160 -14.75 38.17 -43.86
C ARG A 1160 -15.22 38.04 -42.41
N TRP A 1161 -15.53 36.84 -41.94
CA TRP A 1161 -15.96 36.61 -40.56
C TRP A 1161 -14.82 36.85 -39.56
N LEU A 1162 -13.60 36.43 -39.90
CA LEU A 1162 -12.40 36.74 -39.10
C LEU A 1162 -12.17 38.26 -39.01
N GLU A 1163 -12.21 38.98 -40.13
CA GLU A 1163 -12.00 40.43 -40.17
C GLU A 1163 -13.11 41.24 -39.48
N SER A 1164 -14.38 40.85 -39.63
CA SER A 1164 -15.52 41.62 -39.13
C SER A 1164 -16.02 41.26 -37.73
N TYR A 1165 -15.73 40.05 -37.25
CA TYR A 1165 -16.19 39.58 -35.93
C TYR A 1165 -15.06 39.09 -35.02
N ALA A 1166 -14.14 38.25 -35.50
CA ALA A 1166 -13.13 37.66 -34.63
C ALA A 1166 -12.02 38.65 -34.25
N ASN A 1167 -11.34 39.25 -35.23
CA ASN A 1167 -10.24 40.18 -35.01
C ASN A 1167 -10.65 41.46 -34.24
N PRO A 1168 -11.83 42.07 -34.45
CA PRO A 1168 -12.28 43.18 -33.62
C PRO A 1168 -12.47 42.80 -32.14
N ALA A 1169 -12.90 41.57 -31.85
CA ALA A 1169 -13.05 41.08 -30.49
C ALA A 1169 -11.70 40.68 -29.85
N LEU A 1170 -10.78 40.12 -30.63
CA LEU A 1170 -9.44 39.72 -30.17
C LEU A 1170 -8.48 40.91 -30.04
N LYS A 1171 -8.68 42.00 -30.80
CA LYS A 1171 -7.90 43.25 -30.72
C LYS A 1171 -7.92 43.86 -29.31
N ILE A 1172 -9.01 43.70 -28.56
CA ILE A 1172 -9.14 44.14 -27.16
C ILE A 1172 -8.09 43.47 -26.25
N TYR A 1173 -7.63 42.28 -26.63
CA TYR A 1173 -6.68 41.45 -25.88
C TYR A 1173 -5.26 41.46 -26.48
N GLY A 1174 -4.97 42.39 -27.41
CA GLY A 1174 -3.66 42.51 -28.06
C GLY A 1174 -3.31 41.37 -29.03
N VAL A 1175 -4.30 40.60 -29.48
CA VAL A 1175 -4.11 39.43 -30.35
C VAL A 1175 -4.82 39.64 -31.70
N ARG A 1176 -4.14 39.27 -32.78
CA ARG A 1176 -4.69 39.19 -34.14
C ARG A 1176 -4.61 37.76 -34.65
N VAL A 1177 -5.59 37.36 -35.45
CA VAL A 1177 -5.70 36.04 -36.07
C VAL A 1177 -5.92 36.18 -37.56
N ASP A 1178 -4.99 35.70 -38.36
CA ASP A 1178 -5.09 35.70 -39.82
C ASP A 1178 -5.12 34.25 -40.36
N LEU A 1179 -5.84 34.05 -41.47
CA LEU A 1179 -5.90 32.76 -42.16
C LEU A 1179 -4.60 32.55 -42.95
N ALA A 1180 -3.96 31.40 -42.76
CA ALA A 1180 -2.73 31.04 -43.45
C ALA A 1180 -2.83 29.67 -44.13
N TRP A 1181 -1.92 29.44 -45.06
CA TRP A 1181 -1.51 28.10 -45.46
C TRP A 1181 -0.07 27.82 -44.98
N PHE A 1182 0.27 26.54 -44.88
CA PHE A 1182 1.59 26.06 -44.50
C PHE A 1182 2.02 25.03 -45.53
N GLN A 1183 3.20 25.21 -46.16
CA GLN A 1183 3.69 24.29 -47.18
C GLN A 1183 4.26 23.03 -46.53
N ALA A 1184 3.42 22.02 -46.35
CA ALA A 1184 3.74 20.86 -45.52
C ALA A 1184 4.54 19.75 -46.24
N THR A 1185 4.76 19.81 -47.55
CA THR A 1185 5.61 18.85 -48.28
C THR A 1185 6.18 19.46 -49.56
N ALA A 1186 7.38 19.03 -49.97
CA ALA A 1186 7.93 19.30 -51.32
C ALA A 1186 6.97 18.84 -52.45
N CYS A 1187 6.13 17.83 -52.18
CA CYS A 1187 5.15 17.26 -53.10
C CYS A 1187 3.81 18.05 -53.17
N GLY A 1188 3.82 19.35 -52.88
CA GLY A 1188 2.72 20.28 -53.18
C GLY A 1188 1.43 20.16 -52.35
N TYR A 1189 1.48 19.53 -51.16
CA TYR A 1189 0.34 19.54 -50.23
C TYR A 1189 0.47 20.71 -49.23
N CYS A 1190 -0.56 21.55 -49.16
CA CYS A 1190 -0.66 22.68 -48.25
C CYS A 1190 -1.63 22.35 -47.11
N HIS A 1191 -1.21 22.54 -45.86
CA HIS A 1191 -2.13 22.58 -44.73
C HIS A 1191 -2.73 24.00 -44.62
N TYR A 1192 -4.02 24.10 -44.32
CA TYR A 1192 -4.66 25.38 -43.99
C TYR A 1192 -4.76 25.53 -42.48
N GLY A 1193 -4.76 26.75 -41.97
CA GLY A 1193 -4.92 27.02 -40.55
C GLY A 1193 -4.94 28.49 -40.23
N LEU A 1194 -4.69 28.81 -38.97
CA LEU A 1194 -4.53 30.17 -38.49
C LEU A 1194 -3.08 30.44 -38.13
N VAL A 1195 -2.68 31.70 -38.29
CA VAL A 1195 -1.55 32.25 -37.55
C VAL A 1195 -2.11 33.26 -36.55
N VAL A 1196 -1.66 33.14 -35.31
CA VAL A 1196 -1.98 34.04 -34.21
C VAL A 1196 -0.76 34.92 -33.96
N ASP A 1197 -0.93 36.24 -34.06
CA ASP A 1197 0.10 37.26 -33.92
C ASP A 1197 -0.22 38.20 -32.75
N ALA A 1198 0.81 38.74 -32.09
CA ALA A 1198 0.64 39.89 -31.22
C ALA A 1198 0.40 41.15 -32.06
N LEU A 1199 -0.47 42.02 -31.57
CA LEU A 1199 -0.55 43.40 -32.02
C LEU A 1199 0.47 44.22 -31.24
N GLU A 1200 1.56 44.60 -31.90
CA GLU A 1200 2.45 45.65 -31.39
C GLU A 1200 1.69 46.99 -31.37
N GLU A 1201 1.82 47.76 -30.28
CA GLU A 1201 1.26 49.11 -30.22
C GLU A 1201 1.98 50.03 -31.22
N ASP A 1202 1.23 50.90 -31.88
CA ASP A 1202 1.68 51.69 -33.03
C ASP A 1202 3.01 52.44 -32.75
N SER A 1203 4.06 52.09 -33.49
CA SER A 1203 5.22 52.96 -33.70
C SER A 1203 5.22 53.46 -35.15
N ASP A 1204 5.32 54.78 -35.31
CA ASP A 1204 5.16 55.46 -36.60
C ASP A 1204 6.19 55.04 -37.66
N PRO A 1205 5.84 55.08 -38.96
CA PRO A 1205 6.71 54.63 -40.04
C PRO A 1205 7.84 55.63 -40.33
N ALA A 1206 9.07 55.33 -39.91
CA ALA A 1206 10.24 56.16 -40.20
C ALA A 1206 11.52 55.39 -40.56
N SER A 1207 12.05 55.68 -41.76
CA SER A 1207 13.42 55.42 -42.25
C SER A 1207 13.92 53.97 -42.33
N ALA A 1208 14.12 53.50 -43.57
CA ALA A 1208 14.96 52.35 -43.87
C ALA A 1208 16.46 52.69 -43.74
N VAL A 1209 17.21 51.90 -42.97
CA VAL A 1209 18.67 51.76 -43.10
C VAL A 1209 19.02 50.28 -42.91
N SER A 1210 19.73 49.71 -43.88
CA SER A 1210 20.20 48.32 -43.90
C SER A 1210 21.45 48.12 -43.05
N ILE A 1211 21.45 47.11 -42.16
CA ILE A 1211 22.66 46.41 -41.71
C ILE A 1211 22.34 44.90 -41.69
N ASP A 1212 23.26 44.09 -42.23
CA ASP A 1212 23.07 42.68 -42.57
C ASP A 1212 22.92 41.71 -41.38
N GLY A 1213 22.32 40.55 -41.66
CA GLY A 1213 23.09 39.31 -41.44
C GLY A 1213 22.62 38.30 -40.40
N ALA A 1214 21.31 38.10 -40.19
CA ALA A 1214 20.83 36.88 -39.53
C ALA A 1214 19.57 36.35 -40.23
N ILE A 1215 19.65 35.12 -40.75
CA ILE A 1215 18.61 34.49 -41.57
C ILE A 1215 17.44 34.09 -40.67
N ARG A 1216 16.36 34.88 -40.67
CA ARG A 1216 15.03 34.39 -40.30
C ARG A 1216 14.55 33.45 -41.41
N THR A 1217 14.13 32.24 -41.05
CA THR A 1217 13.64 31.23 -41.98
C THR A 1217 12.33 31.66 -42.65
N GLU A 1218 12.44 32.19 -43.87
CA GLU A 1218 11.30 32.38 -44.78
C GLU A 1218 10.78 31.02 -45.29
N GLU A 1219 9.93 30.35 -44.52
CA GLU A 1219 9.08 29.27 -45.05
C GLU A 1219 7.59 29.62 -44.99
N SER A 1220 7.09 30.11 -46.12
CA SER A 1220 5.68 30.07 -46.54
C SER A 1220 4.65 31.05 -45.93
N ARG A 1221 5.05 32.23 -45.42
CA ARG A 1221 4.10 33.35 -45.19
C ARG A 1221 3.66 33.99 -46.52
N ILE A 1222 2.59 33.47 -47.13
CA ILE A 1222 1.79 34.18 -48.14
C ILE A 1222 0.40 34.41 -47.54
N SER A 1223 0.08 35.67 -47.25
CA SER A 1223 -1.29 36.03 -46.86
C SER A 1223 -2.26 35.80 -48.02
N LEU A 1224 -3.40 35.18 -47.75
CA LEU A 1224 -4.49 35.02 -48.72
C LEU A 1224 -5.30 36.32 -48.82
N VAL A 1225 -4.72 37.29 -49.54
CA VAL A 1225 -5.37 38.56 -49.97
C VAL A 1225 -5.53 38.56 -51.49
#